data_AF-A0A1F9V991-F1
#
_entry.id   AF-A0A1F9V991-F1
#
_cell.length_a   1.000
_cell.length_b   1.000
_cell.length_c   1.000
_cell.angle_alpha   90.00
_cell.angle_beta   90.00
_cell.angle_gamma   90.00
#
_symmetry.space_group_name_H-M   'P 1'
#
loop_
_entity.id
_entity.type
_entity.pdbx_description
1 polymer ?
#
loop_
_entity_poly.entity_id
_entity_poly.type
_entity_poly.pdbx_seq_one_letter_code
_entity_poly.pdbx_strand_id
1 'polypeptide(L)'
;MRMHSEKKDSLAISTIILHFGNEELTRNCIQSVLDDSYPNNKILVIENGLQKNTRLLIGEFSSVTFLSLEKNLGFAGGIKQGIIQATKLWKPKFYFILNNDAEIKKGCLFELVNIMREDVSVGLSAPKIYSNFDKKILWAAGGEFTAWRSLAKNRGLNELDIGQYEKIVKCNFLSACALMIRKETIENVGEFDEVFFTYSEDLDYCLRAQKLGWKLLYVPKAEVVHLGSKSAGGEFEPYQSFYRWRNRLLVIYKNSKFWHKILFFSFLFPLILLRDMARYLKLKKFNSICYLWLGLTHFIFFVFFKIKFQPILPHFQSNLALENRGFNPDSDRLNFGILAKNPTLIFPLKIFNFFLGQVIHPQKIFLIQNPKKILIAKIDHLGDVLMSLQILPSIKNAFPDSEIHYIAGSWAVPILKENPFIHRVYTFDHFLLNRRGSLLQRIFKMTSDIFGIVKKIREENYDLALDLRAYFPNFIPFLFLGRIKYKIGFPTGGFSSLLNIKIDWREGIHETEHFFDLIKTIISNPKREKISLDYLISENELNRFLEQYDFNITKAFVIIHPFSGANLKKRQYKHWEMNEWKKIISYLENINFQPVLTGDTNDLPFADQLIRDSSCINLAGKTTIPILTGLIKKARGVICIDTFIGHLSSFINKETIILFNQNKSPEQWKPLGDHIKIVPIQKEADDVILLIKKWVK
;
A
#
# COMPACT_ATOMS: atom_id res chain seq x y z
N MET A 1 -31.55 -62.75 -10.55
CA MET A 1 -30.32 -63.17 -11.28
C MET A 1 -29.73 -62.00 -12.12
N ARG A 2 -29.56 -60.79 -11.54
CA ARG A 2 -29.02 -59.58 -12.22
C ARG A 2 -27.86 -58.89 -11.47
N MET A 3 -27.41 -59.40 -10.32
CA MET A 3 -26.37 -58.77 -9.49
C MET A 3 -24.92 -59.21 -9.80
N HIS A 4 -24.71 -60.20 -10.68
CA HIS A 4 -23.36 -60.72 -10.97
C HIS A 4 -22.71 -60.17 -12.24
N SER A 5 -23.44 -59.46 -13.12
CA SER A 5 -22.85 -58.87 -14.33
C SER A 5 -22.36 -57.41 -14.17
N GLU A 6 -22.78 -56.67 -13.13
CA GLU A 6 -22.39 -55.25 -12.95
C GLU A 6 -21.00 -55.03 -12.34
N LYS A 7 -20.39 -56.05 -11.72
CA LYS A 7 -19.08 -55.90 -11.07
C LYS A 7 -17.92 -55.63 -12.05
N LYS A 8 -18.11 -55.87 -13.37
CA LYS A 8 -17.04 -55.74 -14.38
C LYS A 8 -16.96 -54.36 -15.08
N ASP A 9 -17.97 -53.49 -14.93
CA ASP A 9 -18.06 -52.19 -15.63
C ASP A 9 -18.11 -50.95 -14.69
N SER A 10 -17.66 -51.08 -13.44
CA SER A 10 -17.62 -49.94 -12.51
C SER A 10 -16.43 -49.03 -12.80
N LEU A 11 -16.73 -47.81 -13.26
CA LEU A 11 -15.73 -46.78 -13.56
C LEU A 11 -14.97 -46.39 -12.27
N ALA A 12 -13.65 -46.29 -12.36
CA ALA A 12 -12.82 -45.98 -11.20
C ALA A 12 -13.08 -44.57 -10.65
N ILE A 13 -13.32 -44.48 -9.34
CA ILE A 13 -13.45 -43.24 -8.57
C ILE A 13 -12.24 -43.09 -7.64
N SER A 14 -11.78 -41.86 -7.45
CA SER A 14 -10.95 -41.52 -6.30
C SER A 14 -11.62 -40.47 -5.43
N THR A 15 -12.07 -40.88 -4.25
CA THR A 15 -12.54 -39.95 -3.21
C THR A 15 -11.36 -39.27 -2.55
N ILE A 16 -11.34 -37.95 -2.57
CA ILE A 16 -10.29 -37.10 -2.00
C ILE A 16 -10.87 -36.32 -0.83
N ILE A 17 -10.36 -36.59 0.38
CA ILE A 17 -10.81 -35.97 1.62
C ILE A 17 -9.67 -35.10 2.16
N LEU A 18 -9.94 -33.82 2.39
CA LEU A 18 -8.96 -32.92 2.99
C LEU A 18 -9.12 -32.89 4.51
N HIS A 19 -8.15 -33.44 5.24
CA HIS A 19 -8.12 -33.43 6.70
C HIS A 19 -7.36 -32.20 7.23
N PHE A 20 -8.02 -31.41 8.08
CA PHE A 20 -7.40 -30.33 8.85
C PHE A 20 -8.07 -30.19 10.22
N GLY A 21 -7.60 -30.95 11.21
CA GLY A 21 -7.98 -30.79 12.62
C GLY A 21 -8.82 -31.94 13.19
N ASN A 22 -10.15 -31.90 13.02
CA ASN A 22 -11.07 -32.79 13.73
C ASN A 22 -11.02 -34.24 13.21
N GLU A 23 -10.36 -35.12 13.98
CA GLU A 23 -10.19 -36.54 13.67
C GLU A 23 -11.52 -37.31 13.67
N GLU A 24 -12.44 -37.01 14.59
CA GLU A 24 -13.72 -37.72 14.71
C GLU A 24 -14.62 -37.48 13.50
N LEU A 25 -14.75 -36.22 13.07
CA LEU A 25 -15.48 -35.90 11.83
C LEU A 25 -14.86 -36.60 10.62
N THR A 26 -13.52 -36.62 10.56
CA THR A 26 -12.80 -37.26 9.47
C THR A 26 -13.00 -38.78 9.49
N ARG A 27 -13.02 -39.41 10.67
CA ARG A 27 -13.32 -40.84 10.84
C ARG A 27 -14.70 -41.17 10.29
N ASN A 28 -15.72 -40.42 10.70
CA ASN A 28 -17.11 -40.65 10.26
C ASN A 28 -17.26 -40.42 8.75
N CYS A 29 -16.60 -39.40 8.22
CA CYS A 29 -16.52 -39.15 6.78
C CYS A 29 -15.95 -40.36 6.03
N ILE A 30 -14.79 -40.86 6.44
CA ILE A 30 -14.15 -42.04 5.83
C ILE A 30 -15.07 -43.26 5.92
N GLN A 31 -15.65 -43.53 7.09
CA GLN A 31 -16.55 -44.66 7.29
C GLN A 31 -17.77 -44.58 6.37
N SER A 32 -18.40 -43.41 6.23
CA SER A 32 -19.55 -43.22 5.34
C SER A 32 -19.22 -43.51 3.86
N VAL A 33 -17.98 -43.23 3.45
CA VAL A 33 -17.51 -43.52 2.08
C VAL A 33 -17.21 -45.00 1.88
N LEU A 34 -16.72 -45.69 2.92
CA LEU A 34 -16.51 -47.14 2.90
C LEU A 34 -17.85 -47.91 2.90
N ASP A 35 -18.85 -47.39 3.58
CA ASP A 35 -20.20 -47.96 3.63
C ASP A 35 -21.00 -47.74 2.33
N ASP A 36 -20.57 -46.78 1.50
CA ASP A 36 -21.08 -46.60 0.15
C ASP A 36 -20.66 -47.79 -0.72
N SER A 37 -21.65 -48.58 -1.16
CA SER A 37 -21.45 -49.88 -1.82
C SER A 37 -20.85 -49.79 -3.24
N TYR A 38 -20.16 -48.71 -3.60
CA TYR A 38 -19.53 -48.53 -4.91
C TYR A 38 -18.23 -49.35 -5.02
N PRO A 39 -18.14 -50.33 -5.93
CA PRO A 39 -17.10 -51.35 -5.88
C PRO A 39 -15.69 -50.89 -6.32
N ASN A 40 -15.55 -49.78 -7.04
CA ASN A 40 -14.27 -49.30 -7.58
C ASN A 40 -13.93 -47.87 -7.12
N ASN A 41 -13.99 -47.66 -5.81
CA ASN A 41 -13.61 -46.41 -5.17
C ASN A 41 -12.28 -46.54 -4.41
N LYS A 42 -11.36 -45.59 -4.63
CA LYS A 42 -10.11 -45.45 -3.87
C LYS A 42 -10.17 -44.17 -3.03
N ILE A 43 -9.87 -44.28 -1.74
CA ILE A 43 -9.96 -43.14 -0.81
C ILE A 43 -8.55 -42.61 -0.54
N LEU A 44 -8.37 -41.31 -0.75
CA LEU A 44 -7.16 -40.56 -0.42
C LEU A 44 -7.49 -39.46 0.59
N VAL A 45 -6.89 -39.55 1.77
CA VAL A 45 -7.00 -38.54 2.82
C VAL A 45 -5.73 -37.68 2.81
N ILE A 46 -5.90 -36.36 2.71
CA ILE A 46 -4.80 -35.40 2.66
C ILE A 46 -4.70 -34.72 4.02
N GLU A 47 -3.62 -34.96 4.75
CA GLU A 47 -3.32 -34.27 6.00
C GLU A 47 -2.64 -32.92 5.69
N ASN A 48 -3.37 -31.82 5.91
CA ASN A 48 -2.96 -30.49 5.44
C ASN A 48 -2.20 -29.66 6.49
N GLY A 49 -0.92 -29.95 6.70
CA GLY A 49 -0.04 -29.13 7.54
C GLY A 49 0.62 -29.87 8.71
N LEU A 50 1.27 -29.10 9.59
CA LEU A 50 2.24 -29.61 10.57
C LEU A 50 1.64 -30.36 11.77
N GLN A 51 0.34 -30.20 12.04
CA GLN A 51 -0.34 -30.96 13.10
C GLN A 51 -0.64 -32.35 12.56
N LYS A 52 0.25 -33.32 12.85
CA LYS A 52 0.12 -34.71 12.42
C LYS A 52 -0.92 -35.46 13.25
N ASN A 53 -2.19 -35.17 13.00
CA ASN A 53 -3.33 -35.70 13.74
C ASN A 53 -3.94 -36.95 13.07
N THR A 54 -3.39 -37.45 11.96
CA THR A 54 -3.94 -38.63 11.27
C THR A 54 -3.39 -39.98 11.73
N ARG A 55 -2.45 -40.01 12.69
CA ARG A 55 -1.76 -41.24 13.11
C ARG A 55 -2.71 -42.35 13.57
N LEU A 56 -3.78 -42.00 14.28
CA LEU A 56 -4.78 -42.97 14.75
C LEU A 56 -5.64 -43.49 13.58
N LEU A 57 -5.98 -42.63 12.61
CA LEU A 57 -6.78 -42.99 11.44
C LEU A 57 -6.03 -43.95 10.49
N ILE A 58 -4.71 -43.81 10.39
CA ILE A 58 -3.88 -44.69 9.54
C ILE A 58 -3.97 -46.16 10.01
N GLY A 59 -4.02 -46.38 11.33
CA GLY A 59 -4.15 -47.73 11.90
C GLY A 59 -5.57 -48.31 11.75
N GLU A 60 -6.59 -47.45 11.83
CA GLU A 60 -8.02 -47.83 11.76
C GLU A 60 -8.45 -48.17 10.33
N PHE A 61 -7.93 -47.45 9.33
CA PHE A 61 -8.35 -47.55 7.93
C PHE A 61 -7.23 -48.01 6.99
N SER A 62 -6.84 -49.28 7.09
CA SER A 62 -5.75 -49.87 6.28
C SER A 62 -6.00 -49.87 4.76
N SER A 63 -7.27 -49.77 4.32
CA SER A 63 -7.67 -49.68 2.92
C SER A 63 -7.61 -48.26 2.34
N VAL A 64 -7.33 -47.25 3.17
CA VAL A 64 -7.28 -45.83 2.81
C VAL A 64 -5.85 -45.36 2.64
N THR A 65 -5.58 -44.55 1.62
CA THR A 65 -4.26 -43.93 1.42
C THR A 65 -4.20 -42.57 2.07
N PHE A 66 -3.09 -42.26 2.75
CA PHE A 66 -2.87 -40.98 3.41
C PHE A 66 -1.72 -40.22 2.75
N LEU A 67 -1.89 -38.92 2.53
CA LEU A 67 -0.87 -38.01 2.03
C LEU A 67 -0.66 -36.87 3.02
N SER A 68 0.49 -36.83 3.69
CA SER A 68 0.84 -35.74 4.59
C SER A 68 1.55 -34.60 3.88
N LEU A 69 1.05 -33.38 4.05
CA LEU A 69 1.66 -32.15 3.54
C LEU A 69 2.43 -31.42 4.66
N GLU A 70 3.64 -30.96 4.36
CA GLU A 70 4.49 -30.25 5.33
C GLU A 70 3.94 -28.88 5.75
N LYS A 71 3.04 -28.29 4.95
CA LYS A 71 2.48 -26.96 5.18
C LYS A 71 0.99 -26.99 4.88
N ASN A 72 0.23 -26.14 5.56
CA ASN A 72 -1.17 -25.92 5.22
C ASN A 72 -1.24 -25.12 3.91
N LEU A 73 -1.66 -25.78 2.82
CA LEU A 73 -1.82 -25.18 1.49
C LEU A 73 -3.23 -24.64 1.24
N GLY A 74 -4.06 -24.59 2.28
CA GLY A 74 -5.48 -24.27 2.19
C GLY A 74 -6.27 -25.40 1.52
N PHE A 75 -7.56 -25.17 1.32
CA PHE A 75 -8.42 -26.09 0.60
C PHE A 75 -7.97 -26.27 -0.85
N ALA A 76 -7.75 -25.16 -1.58
CA ALA A 76 -7.40 -25.20 -3.00
C ALA A 76 -6.09 -25.96 -3.25
N GLY A 77 -5.04 -25.65 -2.48
CA GLY A 77 -3.75 -26.32 -2.61
C GLY A 77 -3.77 -27.75 -2.11
N GLY A 78 -4.46 -28.04 -1.01
CA GLY A 78 -4.65 -29.40 -0.51
C GLY A 78 -5.30 -30.30 -1.54
N ILE A 79 -6.49 -29.93 -2.03
CA ILE A 79 -7.23 -30.71 -3.04
C ILE A 79 -6.42 -30.88 -4.33
N LYS A 80 -5.70 -29.84 -4.78
CA LYS A 80 -4.81 -29.96 -5.94
C LYS A 80 -3.76 -31.06 -5.75
N GLN A 81 -3.08 -31.11 -4.60
CA GLN A 81 -2.12 -32.18 -4.32
C GLN A 81 -2.80 -33.56 -4.32
N GLY A 82 -4.03 -33.64 -3.80
CA GLY A 82 -4.85 -34.84 -3.85
C GLY A 82 -5.14 -35.33 -5.26
N ILE A 83 -5.58 -34.43 -6.14
CA ILE A 83 -5.87 -34.74 -7.55
C ILE A 83 -4.61 -35.27 -8.23
N ILE A 84 -3.47 -34.59 -8.05
CA ILE A 84 -2.19 -35.01 -8.63
C ILE A 84 -1.80 -36.41 -8.15
N GLN A 85 -1.88 -36.65 -6.84
CA GLN A 85 -1.51 -37.93 -6.25
C GLN A 85 -2.45 -39.07 -6.69
N ALA A 86 -3.77 -38.84 -6.66
CA ALA A 86 -4.75 -39.83 -7.11
C ALA A 86 -4.58 -40.16 -8.61
N THR A 87 -4.29 -39.16 -9.44
CA THR A 87 -3.98 -39.35 -10.86
C THR A 87 -2.75 -40.23 -11.05
N LYS A 88 -1.69 -39.96 -10.29
CA LYS A 88 -0.43 -40.72 -10.33
C LYS A 88 -0.63 -42.18 -9.90
N LEU A 89 -1.38 -42.41 -8.83
CA LEU A 89 -1.55 -43.74 -8.24
C LEU A 89 -2.55 -44.61 -9.01
N TRP A 90 -3.68 -44.04 -9.43
CA TRP A 90 -4.84 -44.84 -9.84
C TRP A 90 -5.46 -44.44 -11.18
N LYS A 91 -5.10 -43.28 -11.73
CA LYS A 91 -5.67 -42.75 -13.00
C LYS A 91 -7.21 -42.89 -13.07
N PRO A 92 -7.94 -42.43 -12.05
CA PRO A 92 -9.38 -42.66 -11.96
C PRO A 92 -10.14 -41.94 -13.09
N LYS A 93 -11.35 -42.42 -13.39
CA LYS A 93 -12.24 -41.75 -14.36
C LYS A 93 -12.96 -40.56 -13.73
N PHE A 94 -13.21 -40.63 -12.42
CA PHE A 94 -13.84 -39.56 -11.65
C PHE A 94 -13.10 -39.30 -10.33
N TYR A 95 -13.14 -38.05 -9.89
CA TYR A 95 -12.57 -37.58 -8.63
C TYR A 95 -13.71 -37.05 -7.79
N PHE A 96 -13.91 -37.62 -6.61
CA PHE A 96 -14.94 -37.16 -5.69
C PHE A 96 -14.30 -36.33 -4.57
N ILE A 97 -14.42 -35.02 -4.65
CA ILE A 97 -13.94 -34.10 -3.63
C ILE A 97 -14.96 -34.08 -2.49
N LEU A 98 -14.51 -34.34 -1.28
CA LEU A 98 -15.36 -34.42 -0.10
C LEU A 98 -14.70 -33.70 1.08
N ASN A 99 -15.44 -32.82 1.75
CA ASN A 99 -14.97 -32.24 3.01
C ASN A 99 -14.92 -33.30 4.11
N ASN A 100 -13.98 -33.17 5.04
CA ASN A 100 -13.82 -34.11 6.15
C ASN A 100 -14.93 -34.04 7.21
N ASP A 101 -15.84 -33.08 7.12
CA ASP A 101 -17.03 -32.94 7.96
C ASP A 101 -18.34 -33.25 7.20
N ALA A 102 -18.21 -33.96 6.07
CA ALA A 102 -19.32 -34.45 5.27
C ALA A 102 -19.43 -35.98 5.31
N GLU A 103 -20.66 -36.49 5.43
CA GLU A 103 -20.98 -37.91 5.42
C GLU A 103 -21.92 -38.22 4.25
N ILE A 104 -21.60 -39.25 3.46
CA ILE A 104 -22.42 -39.62 2.30
C ILE A 104 -23.44 -40.71 2.66
N LYS A 105 -24.61 -40.69 2.03
CA LYS A 105 -25.58 -41.79 2.14
C LYS A 105 -25.26 -42.90 1.15
N LYS A 106 -25.63 -44.13 1.51
CA LYS A 106 -25.43 -45.32 0.68
C LYS A 106 -26.07 -45.14 -0.71
N GLY A 107 -25.26 -45.36 -1.75
CA GLY A 107 -25.66 -45.19 -3.15
C GLY A 107 -25.31 -43.83 -3.74
N CYS A 108 -24.76 -42.90 -2.94
CA CYS A 108 -24.46 -41.54 -3.38
C CYS A 108 -23.47 -41.51 -4.56
N LEU A 109 -22.37 -42.27 -4.50
CA LEU A 109 -21.39 -42.29 -5.60
C LEU A 109 -21.97 -42.90 -6.87
N PHE A 110 -22.83 -43.91 -6.74
CA PHE A 110 -23.50 -44.54 -7.87
C PHE A 110 -24.38 -43.55 -8.63
N GLU A 111 -25.23 -42.81 -7.92
CA GLU A 111 -26.13 -41.80 -8.52
C GLU A 111 -25.36 -40.68 -9.22
N LEU A 112 -24.27 -40.19 -8.62
CA LEU A 112 -23.41 -39.16 -9.24
C LEU A 112 -22.75 -39.69 -10.52
N VAL A 113 -22.14 -40.87 -10.47
CA VAL A 113 -21.46 -41.46 -11.63
C VAL A 113 -22.45 -41.84 -12.73
N ASN A 114 -23.65 -42.32 -12.39
CA ASN A 114 -24.63 -42.75 -13.38
C ASN A 114 -25.02 -41.59 -14.31
N ILE A 115 -25.33 -40.43 -13.74
CA ILE A 115 -25.65 -39.22 -14.53
C ILE A 115 -24.48 -38.78 -15.41
N MET A 116 -23.25 -38.82 -14.89
CA MET A 116 -22.07 -38.48 -15.69
C MET A 116 -21.74 -39.55 -16.73
N ARG A 117 -22.17 -40.80 -16.56
CA ARG A 117 -22.00 -41.84 -17.57
C ARG A 117 -22.95 -41.63 -18.75
N GLU A 118 -24.19 -41.27 -18.45
CA GLU A 118 -25.25 -41.04 -19.44
C GLU A 118 -24.99 -39.78 -20.29
N ASP A 119 -24.44 -38.71 -19.70
CA ASP A 119 -24.09 -37.49 -20.43
C ASP A 119 -22.60 -37.14 -20.29
N VAL A 120 -21.85 -37.43 -21.36
CA VAL A 120 -20.40 -37.16 -21.46
C VAL A 120 -20.06 -35.67 -21.40
N SER A 121 -21.01 -34.76 -21.65
CA SER A 121 -20.81 -33.31 -21.54
C SER A 121 -20.92 -32.78 -20.10
N VAL A 122 -21.30 -33.64 -19.14
CA VAL A 122 -21.30 -33.32 -17.72
C VAL A 122 -19.88 -33.45 -17.19
N GLY A 123 -19.31 -32.31 -16.82
CA GLY A 123 -17.96 -32.23 -16.27
C GLY A 123 -17.93 -32.27 -14.75
N LEU A 124 -19.03 -31.85 -14.11
CA LEU A 124 -19.19 -31.74 -12.67
C LEU A 124 -20.60 -32.18 -12.25
N SER A 125 -20.72 -32.96 -11.18
CA SER A 125 -21.99 -33.23 -10.52
C SER A 125 -21.89 -33.13 -9.00
N ALA A 126 -22.92 -32.62 -8.35
CA ALA A 126 -22.97 -32.52 -6.89
C ALA A 126 -24.29 -33.07 -6.32
N PRO A 127 -24.24 -33.65 -5.11
CA PRO A 127 -25.40 -34.22 -4.43
C PRO A 127 -26.32 -33.15 -3.84
N LYS A 128 -27.45 -33.60 -3.29
CA LYS A 128 -28.24 -32.88 -2.31
C LYS A 128 -27.54 -32.90 -0.96
N ILE A 129 -27.22 -31.72 -0.44
CA ILE A 129 -26.44 -31.54 0.78
C ILE A 129 -27.36 -31.00 1.88
N TYR A 130 -27.43 -31.71 2.99
CA TYR A 130 -28.15 -31.34 4.21
C TYR A 130 -27.19 -30.72 5.24
N SER A 131 -27.63 -29.70 5.97
CA SER A 131 -26.94 -29.22 7.17
C SER A 131 -27.37 -29.99 8.42
N ASN A 132 -28.57 -30.55 8.40
CA ASN A 132 -29.08 -31.48 9.40
C ASN A 132 -30.06 -32.44 8.72
N PHE A 133 -29.69 -33.72 8.68
CA PHE A 133 -30.48 -34.72 7.96
C PHE A 133 -31.79 -35.04 8.67
N ASP A 134 -31.77 -35.21 9.99
CA ASP A 134 -32.97 -35.57 10.78
C ASP A 134 -34.06 -34.51 10.66
N LYS A 135 -33.65 -33.25 10.59
CA LYS A 135 -34.55 -32.11 10.40
C LYS A 135 -34.81 -31.80 8.93
N LYS A 136 -34.22 -32.55 7.99
CA LYS A 136 -34.27 -32.32 6.54
C LYS A 136 -33.95 -30.87 6.14
N ILE A 137 -33.01 -30.24 6.84
CA ILE A 137 -32.62 -28.85 6.55
C ILE A 137 -31.51 -28.87 5.50
N LEU A 138 -31.73 -28.16 4.41
CA LEU A 138 -30.80 -28.11 3.29
C LEU A 138 -29.64 -27.14 3.52
N TRP A 139 -28.44 -27.59 3.16
CA TRP A 139 -27.28 -26.73 2.95
C TRP A 139 -27.19 -26.28 1.49
N ALA A 140 -27.36 -27.21 0.55
CA ALA A 140 -27.34 -26.93 -0.88
C ALA A 140 -28.10 -28.00 -1.68
N ALA A 141 -28.99 -27.56 -2.55
CA ALA A 141 -29.62 -28.35 -3.60
C ALA A 141 -29.10 -27.89 -4.98
N GLY A 142 -27.79 -27.73 -5.11
CA GLY A 142 -27.13 -26.99 -6.20
C GLY A 142 -26.87 -25.53 -5.82
N GLY A 143 -26.44 -24.71 -6.80
CA GLY A 143 -26.05 -23.34 -6.54
C GLY A 143 -26.18 -22.41 -7.73
N GLU A 144 -26.26 -21.12 -7.41
CA GLU A 144 -26.38 -20.02 -8.37
C GLU A 144 -25.31 -18.95 -8.15
N PHE A 145 -24.65 -18.53 -9.23
CA PHE A 145 -23.74 -17.40 -9.26
C PHE A 145 -24.31 -16.25 -10.09
N THR A 146 -24.43 -15.08 -9.46
CA THR A 146 -24.81 -13.83 -10.13
C THR A 146 -23.57 -12.97 -10.36
N ALA A 147 -23.08 -12.93 -11.60
CA ALA A 147 -21.80 -12.28 -11.96
C ALA A 147 -21.73 -10.79 -11.60
N TRP A 148 -22.79 -10.00 -11.82
CA TRP A 148 -22.77 -8.57 -11.52
C TRP A 148 -22.81 -8.25 -10.02
N ARG A 149 -23.36 -9.16 -9.21
CA ARG A 149 -23.30 -9.05 -7.75
C ARG A 149 -22.06 -9.70 -7.16
N SER A 150 -21.26 -10.42 -7.96
CA SER A 150 -20.20 -11.32 -7.48
C SER A 150 -20.68 -12.18 -6.30
N LEU A 151 -21.84 -12.80 -6.46
CA LEU A 151 -22.52 -13.49 -5.37
C LEU A 151 -22.87 -14.91 -5.80
N ALA A 152 -22.24 -15.89 -5.16
CA ALA A 152 -22.68 -17.28 -5.18
C ALA A 152 -23.62 -17.54 -4.00
N LYS A 153 -24.68 -18.31 -4.26
CA LYS A 153 -25.63 -18.77 -3.26
C LYS A 153 -25.89 -20.25 -3.45
N ASN A 154 -25.99 -20.98 -2.34
CA ASN A 154 -26.53 -22.32 -2.36
C ASN A 154 -28.05 -22.25 -2.53
N ARG A 155 -28.58 -23.01 -3.48
CA ARG A 155 -30.02 -23.15 -3.70
C ARG A 155 -30.62 -23.95 -2.54
N GLY A 156 -31.73 -23.51 -1.97
CA GLY A 156 -32.37 -24.18 -0.83
C GLY A 156 -31.68 -23.99 0.52
N LEU A 157 -30.68 -23.10 0.64
CA LEU A 157 -29.96 -22.89 1.91
C LEU A 157 -30.92 -22.54 3.06
N ASN A 158 -30.87 -23.33 4.14
CA ASN A 158 -31.71 -23.24 5.34
C ASN A 158 -33.22 -23.50 5.10
N GLU A 159 -33.59 -24.04 3.94
CA GLU A 159 -34.96 -24.48 3.69
C GLU A 159 -35.19 -25.91 4.21
N LEU A 160 -36.44 -26.20 4.60
CA LEU A 160 -36.89 -27.56 4.88
C LEU A 160 -37.13 -28.30 3.57
N ASP A 161 -36.54 -29.48 3.40
CA ASP A 161 -36.79 -30.35 2.24
C ASP A 161 -38.13 -31.08 2.39
N ILE A 162 -39.11 -30.64 1.62
CA ILE A 162 -40.43 -31.23 1.47
C ILE A 162 -40.59 -31.94 0.11
N GLY A 163 -39.48 -32.21 -0.59
CA GLY A 163 -39.47 -32.80 -1.94
C GLY A 163 -39.54 -31.76 -3.06
N GLN A 164 -39.25 -30.49 -2.77
CA GLN A 164 -39.26 -29.42 -3.78
C GLN A 164 -38.02 -29.42 -4.69
N TYR A 165 -37.01 -30.24 -4.37
CA TYR A 165 -35.75 -30.32 -5.09
C TYR A 165 -35.48 -31.69 -5.74
N GLU A 166 -36.50 -32.44 -6.15
CA GLU A 166 -36.34 -33.81 -6.71
C GLU A 166 -35.91 -33.88 -8.19
N LYS A 167 -35.66 -32.75 -8.83
CA LYS A 167 -35.27 -32.70 -10.25
C LYS A 167 -33.76 -32.51 -10.40
N ILE A 168 -33.18 -33.26 -11.34
CA ILE A 168 -31.83 -32.99 -11.84
C ILE A 168 -31.87 -31.63 -12.54
N VAL A 169 -30.98 -30.72 -12.15
CA VAL A 169 -30.95 -29.35 -12.69
C VAL A 169 -29.53 -28.96 -13.07
N LYS A 170 -29.39 -28.27 -14.20
CA LYS A 170 -28.16 -27.60 -14.59
C LYS A 170 -27.93 -26.37 -13.70
N CYS A 171 -26.80 -26.31 -13.04
CA CYS A 171 -26.39 -25.22 -12.17
C CYS A 171 -25.27 -24.39 -12.81
N ASN A 172 -24.96 -23.24 -12.21
CA ASN A 172 -23.76 -22.46 -12.53
C ASN A 172 -22.79 -22.29 -11.36
N PHE A 173 -23.10 -22.93 -10.23
CA PHE A 173 -22.22 -23.11 -9.09
C PHE A 173 -22.58 -24.42 -8.40
N LEU A 174 -21.57 -25.20 -7.99
CA LEU A 174 -21.68 -26.39 -7.16
C LEU A 174 -20.65 -26.28 -6.04
N SER A 175 -21.04 -26.62 -4.80
CA SER A 175 -20.15 -26.53 -3.65
C SER A 175 -19.13 -27.68 -3.66
N ALA A 176 -17.86 -27.38 -3.38
CA ALA A 176 -16.83 -28.41 -3.22
C ALA A 176 -16.90 -29.16 -1.87
N CYS A 177 -17.92 -28.91 -1.05
CA CYS A 177 -18.24 -29.73 0.12
C CYS A 177 -18.43 -31.21 -0.26
N ALA A 178 -19.10 -31.46 -1.38
CA ALA A 178 -19.18 -32.76 -2.04
C ALA A 178 -19.33 -32.53 -3.55
N LEU A 179 -18.31 -32.88 -4.34
CA LEU A 179 -18.27 -32.58 -5.77
C LEU A 179 -17.59 -33.70 -6.55
N MET A 180 -18.31 -34.32 -7.48
CA MET A 180 -17.76 -35.27 -8.45
C MET A 180 -17.24 -34.53 -9.67
N ILE A 181 -16.01 -34.83 -10.07
CA ILE A 181 -15.30 -34.22 -11.19
C ILE A 181 -14.87 -35.30 -12.17
N ARG A 182 -15.22 -35.13 -13.44
CA ARG A 182 -14.75 -35.99 -14.52
C ARG A 182 -13.25 -35.74 -14.78
N LYS A 183 -12.50 -36.80 -15.04
CA LYS A 183 -11.08 -36.73 -15.41
C LYS A 183 -10.81 -35.73 -16.55
N GLU A 184 -11.57 -35.83 -17.64
CA GLU A 184 -11.43 -34.92 -18.80
C GLU A 184 -11.69 -33.45 -18.42
N THR A 185 -12.52 -33.18 -17.40
CA THR A 185 -12.70 -31.82 -16.88
C THR A 185 -11.40 -31.32 -16.26
N ILE A 186 -10.74 -32.13 -15.42
CA ILE A 186 -9.46 -31.76 -14.80
C ILE A 186 -8.37 -31.56 -15.85
N GLU A 187 -8.28 -32.44 -16.85
CA GLU A 187 -7.28 -32.32 -17.93
C GLU A 187 -7.45 -31.02 -18.74
N ASN A 188 -8.69 -30.56 -18.95
CA ASN A 188 -8.97 -29.35 -19.71
C ASN A 188 -8.94 -28.06 -18.86
N VAL A 189 -9.47 -28.13 -17.64
CA VAL A 189 -9.65 -26.97 -16.74
C VAL A 189 -8.40 -26.70 -15.89
N GLY A 190 -7.60 -27.74 -15.63
CA GLY A 190 -6.59 -27.78 -14.57
C GLY A 190 -7.19 -28.07 -13.20
N GLU A 191 -6.36 -28.03 -12.16
CA GLU A 191 -6.80 -28.23 -10.77
C GLU A 191 -7.40 -26.95 -10.14
N PHE A 192 -7.62 -26.98 -8.83
CA PHE A 192 -8.01 -25.80 -8.05
C PHE A 192 -6.86 -24.78 -7.99
N ASP A 193 -7.19 -23.50 -8.13
CA ASP A 193 -6.19 -22.43 -8.11
C ASP A 193 -5.82 -22.06 -6.67
N GLU A 194 -4.58 -22.37 -6.31
CA GLU A 194 -3.97 -22.11 -5.00
C GLU A 194 -4.04 -20.65 -4.56
N VAL A 195 -4.20 -19.68 -5.48
CA VAL A 195 -4.36 -18.27 -5.13
C VAL A 195 -5.53 -18.05 -4.17
N PHE A 196 -6.60 -18.84 -4.29
CA PHE A 196 -7.78 -18.71 -3.46
C PHE A 196 -7.52 -19.15 -2.02
N PHE A 197 -6.61 -20.11 -1.82
CA PHE A 197 -6.34 -20.78 -0.54
C PHE A 197 -7.59 -21.47 0.04
N THR A 198 -8.64 -20.74 0.41
CA THR A 198 -9.96 -21.23 0.83
C THR A 198 -11.07 -20.22 0.52
N TYR A 199 -12.32 -20.67 0.46
CA TYR A 199 -13.51 -19.97 -0.02
C TYR A 199 -13.42 -19.46 -1.47
N SER A 200 -14.47 -19.74 -2.26
CA SER A 200 -14.63 -19.34 -3.66
C SER A 200 -13.68 -20.02 -4.66
N GLU A 201 -12.82 -20.94 -4.23
CA GLU A 201 -12.05 -21.82 -5.12
C GLU A 201 -12.96 -22.77 -5.91
N ASP A 202 -14.06 -23.21 -5.30
CA ASP A 202 -15.10 -24.02 -5.92
C ASP A 202 -15.88 -23.23 -6.97
N LEU A 203 -16.20 -21.97 -6.67
CA LEU A 203 -16.80 -21.03 -7.62
C LEU A 203 -15.85 -20.75 -8.79
N ASP A 204 -14.56 -20.47 -8.53
CA ASP A 204 -13.58 -20.28 -9.61
C ASP A 204 -13.47 -21.52 -10.49
N TYR A 205 -13.42 -22.72 -9.90
CA TYR A 205 -13.38 -23.99 -10.64
C TYR A 205 -14.62 -24.18 -11.50
N CYS A 206 -15.83 -23.97 -10.93
CA CYS A 206 -17.09 -24.03 -11.65
C CYS A 206 -17.10 -23.09 -12.86
N LEU A 207 -16.71 -21.83 -12.67
CA LEU A 207 -16.69 -20.83 -13.74
C LEU A 207 -15.68 -21.16 -14.84
N ARG A 208 -14.51 -21.71 -14.50
CA ARG A 208 -13.53 -22.17 -15.49
C ARG A 208 -14.05 -23.37 -16.28
N ALA A 209 -14.67 -24.34 -15.61
CA ALA A 209 -15.29 -25.49 -16.28
C ALA A 209 -16.38 -25.05 -17.26
N GLN A 210 -17.27 -24.15 -16.85
CA GLN A 210 -18.33 -23.63 -17.70
C GLN A 210 -17.82 -22.87 -18.93
N LYS A 211 -16.72 -22.11 -18.80
CA LYS A 211 -16.11 -21.41 -19.94
C LYS A 211 -15.60 -22.37 -21.02
N LEU A 212 -15.25 -23.59 -20.65
CA LEU A 212 -14.86 -24.66 -21.57
C LEU A 212 -16.06 -25.51 -22.03
N GLY A 213 -17.30 -25.11 -21.69
CA GLY A 213 -18.53 -25.76 -22.16
C GLY A 213 -19.04 -26.92 -21.28
N TRP A 214 -18.35 -27.25 -20.18
CA TRP A 214 -18.79 -28.32 -19.29
C TRP A 214 -20.11 -28.02 -18.59
N LYS A 215 -21.01 -29.03 -18.52
CA LYS A 215 -22.24 -28.95 -17.73
C LYS A 215 -21.95 -29.26 -16.26
N LEU A 216 -22.62 -28.53 -15.38
CA LEU A 216 -22.62 -28.69 -13.92
C LEU A 216 -24.02 -29.14 -13.52
N LEU A 217 -24.16 -30.34 -12.96
CA LEU A 217 -25.47 -30.89 -12.60
C LEU A 217 -25.62 -31.09 -11.10
N TYR A 218 -26.77 -30.66 -10.59
CA TYR A 218 -27.28 -31.08 -9.29
C TYR A 218 -28.01 -32.41 -9.42
N VAL A 219 -27.68 -33.38 -8.57
CA VAL A 219 -28.22 -34.75 -8.58
C VAL A 219 -28.95 -35.02 -7.25
N PRO A 220 -30.29 -35.04 -7.24
CA PRO A 220 -31.07 -35.04 -5.99
C PRO A 220 -31.08 -36.37 -5.26
N LYS A 221 -30.91 -37.49 -5.98
CA LYS A 221 -30.86 -38.85 -5.41
C LYS A 221 -29.54 -39.17 -4.71
N ALA A 222 -28.48 -38.41 -5.01
CA ALA A 222 -27.24 -38.49 -4.28
C ALA A 222 -27.35 -37.58 -3.05
N GLU A 223 -27.19 -38.12 -1.85
CA GLU A 223 -27.41 -37.39 -0.60
C GLU A 223 -26.16 -37.35 0.27
N VAL A 224 -25.89 -36.18 0.86
CA VAL A 224 -24.76 -35.91 1.75
C VAL A 224 -25.21 -35.06 2.93
N VAL A 225 -24.63 -35.30 4.10
CA VAL A 225 -24.84 -34.50 5.31
C VAL A 225 -23.55 -33.77 5.63
N HIS A 226 -23.61 -32.45 5.81
CA HIS A 226 -22.47 -31.60 6.14
C HIS A 226 -22.63 -31.08 7.57
N LEU A 227 -21.93 -31.72 8.51
CA LEU A 227 -22.09 -31.52 9.95
C LEU A 227 -21.36 -30.27 10.47
N GLY A 228 -20.32 -29.83 9.75
CA GLY A 228 -19.32 -28.89 10.28
C GLY A 228 -19.44 -27.44 9.79
N SER A 229 -20.63 -26.95 9.41
CA SER A 229 -20.83 -25.52 9.06
C SER A 229 -20.52 -24.52 10.20
N LYS A 230 -20.01 -24.98 11.35
CA LYS A 230 -19.55 -24.19 12.50
C LYS A 230 -18.03 -24.07 12.63
N SER A 231 -17.23 -24.90 11.94
CA SER A 231 -15.78 -25.05 12.18
C SER A 231 -14.94 -23.81 11.81
N ALA A 232 -15.44 -22.95 10.92
CA ALA A 232 -14.76 -21.72 10.51
C ALA A 232 -15.38 -20.41 11.06
N GLY A 233 -16.34 -20.51 12.00
CA GLY A 233 -17.08 -19.37 12.51
C GLY A 233 -18.18 -18.85 11.56
N GLY A 234 -18.86 -17.78 11.95
CA GLY A 234 -19.89 -17.13 11.10
C GLY A 234 -19.30 -16.31 9.94
N GLU A 235 -20.15 -15.94 8.98
CA GLU A 235 -19.82 -15.11 7.79
C GLU A 235 -19.05 -13.81 8.13
N PHE A 236 -19.24 -13.31 9.35
CA PHE A 236 -18.66 -12.07 9.86
C PHE A 236 -17.49 -12.30 10.81
N GLU A 237 -16.90 -13.49 10.87
CA GLU A 237 -15.66 -13.73 11.62
C GLU A 237 -14.43 -13.20 10.87
N PRO A 238 -13.35 -12.82 11.58
CA PRO A 238 -12.19 -12.18 10.96
C PRO A 238 -11.57 -12.97 9.80
N TYR A 239 -11.30 -14.25 10.01
CA TYR A 239 -10.69 -15.14 9.00
C TYR A 239 -11.54 -15.24 7.72
N GLN A 240 -12.85 -15.50 7.88
CA GLN A 240 -13.78 -15.54 6.75
C GLN A 240 -13.90 -14.18 6.07
N SER A 241 -13.92 -13.09 6.85
CA SER A 241 -14.03 -11.74 6.30
C SER A 241 -12.85 -11.42 5.37
N PHE A 242 -11.63 -11.76 5.76
CA PHE A 242 -10.46 -11.58 4.91
C PHE A 242 -10.58 -12.32 3.57
N TYR A 243 -10.74 -13.65 3.61
CA TYR A 243 -10.76 -14.46 2.39
C TYR A 243 -11.99 -14.19 1.54
N ARG A 244 -13.17 -14.00 2.16
CA ARG A 244 -14.39 -13.71 1.40
C ARG A 244 -14.27 -12.42 0.61
N TRP A 245 -13.74 -11.35 1.21
CA TRP A 245 -13.57 -10.08 0.49
C TRP A 245 -12.50 -10.17 -0.58
N ARG A 246 -11.30 -10.67 -0.21
CA ARG A 246 -10.20 -10.87 -1.15
C ARG A 246 -10.63 -11.72 -2.34
N ASN A 247 -11.22 -12.88 -2.08
CA ASN A 247 -11.52 -13.88 -3.08
C ASN A 247 -12.73 -13.50 -3.93
N ARG A 248 -13.71 -12.79 -3.38
CA ARG A 248 -14.80 -12.19 -4.17
C ARG A 248 -14.25 -11.27 -5.27
N LEU A 249 -13.27 -10.45 -4.94
CA LEU A 249 -12.60 -9.59 -5.92
C LEU A 249 -11.76 -10.39 -6.92
N LEU A 250 -11.06 -11.44 -6.46
CA LEU A 250 -10.32 -12.35 -7.35
C LEU A 250 -11.24 -13.06 -8.35
N VAL A 251 -12.42 -13.52 -7.94
CA VAL A 251 -13.39 -14.16 -8.86
C VAL A 251 -13.77 -13.20 -9.98
N ILE A 252 -14.13 -11.95 -9.68
CA ILE A 252 -14.46 -10.98 -10.73
C ILE A 252 -13.25 -10.65 -11.60
N TYR A 253 -12.10 -10.45 -10.98
CA TYR A 253 -10.87 -10.14 -11.69
C TYR A 253 -10.45 -11.24 -12.65
N LYS A 254 -10.54 -12.51 -12.25
CA LYS A 254 -10.17 -13.66 -13.08
C LYS A 254 -11.25 -14.06 -14.07
N ASN A 255 -12.52 -13.99 -13.66
CA ASN A 255 -13.59 -14.67 -14.38
C ASN A 255 -14.47 -13.78 -15.27
N SER A 256 -14.44 -12.46 -15.09
CA SER A 256 -15.33 -11.54 -15.83
C SER A 256 -14.67 -10.87 -17.04
N LYS A 257 -15.49 -10.44 -18.00
CA LYS A 257 -15.05 -9.62 -19.16
C LYS A 257 -14.56 -8.24 -18.71
N PHE A 258 -13.74 -7.58 -19.52
CA PHE A 258 -13.14 -6.27 -19.20
C PHE A 258 -14.17 -5.21 -18.77
N TRP A 259 -15.24 -5.01 -19.55
CA TRP A 259 -16.30 -4.05 -19.24
C TRP A 259 -17.03 -4.35 -17.92
N HIS A 260 -17.21 -5.63 -17.62
CA HIS A 260 -17.80 -6.06 -16.36
C HIS A 260 -16.89 -5.76 -15.17
N LYS A 261 -15.57 -5.87 -15.34
CA LYS A 261 -14.61 -5.45 -14.30
C LYS A 261 -14.74 -3.96 -14.04
N ILE A 262 -14.78 -3.13 -15.08
CA ILE A 262 -14.97 -1.68 -14.93
C ILE A 262 -16.27 -1.38 -14.19
N LEU A 263 -17.39 -1.90 -14.67
CA LEU A 263 -18.70 -1.69 -14.04
C LEU A 263 -18.70 -2.13 -12.57
N PHE A 264 -18.13 -3.31 -12.29
CA PHE A 264 -18.09 -3.85 -10.94
C PHE A 264 -17.23 -2.99 -10.02
N PHE A 265 -15.97 -2.71 -10.38
CA PHE A 265 -15.04 -1.99 -9.51
C PHE A 265 -15.38 -0.51 -9.36
N SER A 266 -15.94 0.13 -10.39
CA SER A 266 -16.30 1.55 -10.35
C SER A 266 -17.64 1.83 -9.67
N PHE A 267 -18.63 0.94 -9.80
CA PHE A 267 -20.00 1.24 -9.35
C PHE A 267 -20.57 0.21 -8.37
N LEU A 268 -20.48 -1.08 -8.65
CA LEU A 268 -21.16 -2.11 -7.84
C LEU A 268 -20.39 -2.43 -6.55
N PHE A 269 -19.06 -2.45 -6.60
CA PHE A 269 -18.21 -2.75 -5.46
C PHE A 269 -18.36 -1.73 -4.33
N PRO A 270 -18.33 -0.40 -4.56
CA PRO A 270 -18.59 0.58 -3.50
C PRO A 270 -19.94 0.37 -2.80
N LEU A 271 -21.00 0.08 -3.55
CA LEU A 271 -22.34 -0.15 -2.98
C LEU A 271 -22.39 -1.42 -2.13
N ILE A 272 -21.77 -2.50 -2.61
CA ILE A 272 -21.67 -3.77 -1.88
C ILE A 272 -20.84 -3.58 -0.60
N LEU A 273 -19.73 -2.85 -0.70
CA LEU A 273 -18.87 -2.52 0.43
C LEU A 273 -19.62 -1.72 1.49
N LEU A 274 -20.34 -0.66 1.10
CA LEU A 274 -21.13 0.16 2.02
C LEU A 274 -22.23 -0.66 2.73
N ARG A 275 -22.98 -1.46 1.98
CA ARG A 275 -24.02 -2.34 2.53
C ARG A 275 -23.44 -3.32 3.55
N ASP A 276 -22.32 -3.94 3.23
CA ASP A 276 -21.72 -4.95 4.09
C ASP A 276 -21.04 -4.32 5.31
N MET A 277 -20.41 -3.15 5.16
CA MET A 277 -19.94 -2.32 6.29
C MET A 277 -21.07 -2.00 7.26
N ALA A 278 -22.26 -1.63 6.78
CA ALA A 278 -23.42 -1.42 7.64
C ALA A 278 -23.83 -2.70 8.39
N ARG A 279 -23.71 -3.88 7.76
CA ARG A 279 -23.95 -5.17 8.43
C ARG A 279 -22.91 -5.46 9.53
N TYR A 280 -21.62 -5.25 9.25
CA TYR A 280 -20.56 -5.41 10.26
C TYR A 280 -20.78 -4.50 11.47
N LEU A 281 -21.15 -3.24 11.24
CA LEU A 281 -21.44 -2.27 12.30
C LEU A 281 -22.68 -2.68 13.11
N LYS A 282 -23.78 -3.07 12.45
CA LYS A 282 -25.01 -3.54 13.11
C LYS A 282 -24.75 -4.77 14.00
N LEU A 283 -23.88 -5.68 13.55
CA LEU A 283 -23.49 -6.89 14.28
C LEU A 283 -22.36 -6.65 15.29
N LYS A 284 -21.87 -5.41 15.44
CA LYS A 284 -20.74 -5.03 16.31
C LYS A 284 -19.46 -5.85 16.06
N LYS A 285 -19.24 -6.29 14.81
CA LYS A 285 -18.08 -7.09 14.39
C LYS A 285 -16.90 -6.21 13.94
N PHE A 286 -16.44 -5.33 14.84
CA PHE A 286 -15.40 -4.34 14.52
C PHE A 286 -14.06 -4.97 14.09
N ASN A 287 -13.63 -6.03 14.76
CA ASN A 287 -12.40 -6.76 14.40
C ASN A 287 -12.46 -7.34 12.98
N SER A 288 -13.63 -7.68 12.48
CA SER A 288 -13.78 -8.27 11.16
C SER A 288 -13.78 -7.23 10.03
N ILE A 289 -14.11 -5.97 10.34
CA ILE A 289 -13.95 -4.83 9.42
C ILE A 289 -12.47 -4.65 9.08
N CYS A 290 -11.62 -4.76 10.09
CA CYS A 290 -10.16 -4.77 9.97
C CYS A 290 -9.68 -5.83 8.96
N TYR A 291 -10.17 -7.06 9.07
CA TYR A 291 -9.81 -8.16 8.16
C TYR A 291 -10.39 -8.01 6.75
N LEU A 292 -11.56 -7.39 6.62
CA LEU A 292 -12.10 -6.97 5.33
C LEU A 292 -11.10 -6.04 4.63
N TRP A 293 -10.62 -5.00 5.30
CA TRP A 293 -9.66 -4.04 4.72
C TRP A 293 -8.33 -4.71 4.37
N LEU A 294 -7.87 -5.65 5.20
CA LEU A 294 -6.72 -6.48 4.91
C LEU A 294 -6.91 -7.31 3.63
N GLY A 295 -8.09 -7.89 3.43
CA GLY A 295 -8.45 -8.64 2.23
C GLY A 295 -8.46 -7.78 0.97
N LEU A 296 -9.01 -6.56 1.06
CA LEU A 296 -9.00 -5.57 -0.02
C LEU A 296 -7.56 -5.15 -0.37
N THR A 297 -6.75 -4.88 0.64
CA THR A 297 -5.34 -4.52 0.47
C THR A 297 -4.58 -5.64 -0.21
N HIS A 298 -4.72 -6.87 0.29
CA HIS A 298 -4.10 -8.03 -0.33
C HIS A 298 -4.51 -8.19 -1.80
N PHE A 299 -5.78 -8.00 -2.14
CA PHE A 299 -6.25 -8.06 -3.53
C PHE A 299 -5.54 -7.02 -4.41
N ILE A 300 -5.50 -5.75 -3.97
CA ILE A 300 -4.85 -4.65 -4.71
C ILE A 300 -3.38 -4.98 -4.96
N PHE A 301 -2.66 -5.43 -3.92
CA PHE A 301 -1.23 -5.74 -4.08
C PHE A 301 -0.97 -6.97 -4.95
N PHE A 302 -1.83 -7.98 -4.87
CA PHE A 302 -1.73 -9.14 -5.75
C PHE A 302 -1.94 -8.75 -7.22
N VAL A 303 -2.99 -7.97 -7.53
CA VAL A 303 -3.36 -7.61 -8.90
C VAL A 303 -2.38 -6.61 -9.52
N PHE A 304 -2.08 -5.51 -8.82
CA PHE A 304 -1.31 -4.41 -9.40
C PHE A 304 0.21 -4.58 -9.23
N PHE A 305 0.65 -5.32 -8.21
CA PHE A 305 2.08 -5.44 -7.89
C PHE A 305 2.62 -6.88 -7.98
N LYS A 306 1.77 -7.87 -8.28
CA LYS A 306 2.14 -9.30 -8.39
C LYS A 306 2.88 -9.82 -7.16
N ILE A 307 2.59 -9.29 -5.98
CA ILE A 307 3.21 -9.73 -4.72
C ILE A 307 2.51 -11.01 -4.25
N LYS A 308 3.29 -12.07 -4.02
CA LYS A 308 2.83 -13.30 -3.37
C LYS A 308 2.95 -13.10 -1.87
N PHE A 309 1.84 -13.23 -1.15
CA PHE A 309 1.80 -13.12 0.29
C PHE A 309 1.65 -14.50 0.93
N GLN A 310 2.08 -14.62 2.19
CA GLN A 310 1.81 -15.82 2.96
C GLN A 310 0.30 -15.92 3.29
N PRO A 311 -0.28 -17.13 3.32
CA PRO A 311 -1.67 -17.31 3.72
C PRO A 311 -1.87 -16.89 5.17
N ILE A 312 -2.97 -16.19 5.45
CA ILE A 312 -3.44 -15.94 6.82
C ILE A 312 -4.10 -17.23 7.31
N LEU A 313 -3.68 -17.76 8.46
CA LEU A 313 -4.19 -19.00 9.03
C LEU A 313 -5.30 -18.74 10.07
N PRO A 314 -6.23 -19.70 10.33
CA PRO A 314 -7.33 -19.52 11.28
C PRO A 314 -6.88 -19.14 12.71
N HIS A 315 -5.74 -19.66 13.16
CA HIS A 315 -5.19 -19.41 14.51
C HIS A 315 -4.45 -18.07 14.65
N PHE A 316 -4.38 -17.23 13.60
CA PHE A 316 -3.87 -15.86 13.75
C PHE A 316 -4.69 -14.99 14.73
N GLN A 317 -5.89 -15.46 15.12
CA GLN A 317 -6.72 -14.84 16.16
C GLN A 317 -6.05 -14.78 17.54
N SER A 318 -5.18 -15.75 17.91
CA SER A 318 -4.53 -15.75 19.22
C SER A 318 -3.31 -14.82 19.29
N ASN A 319 -2.55 -14.67 18.20
CA ASN A 319 -1.40 -13.78 18.17
C ASN A 319 -1.79 -12.30 18.10
N LEU A 320 -2.95 -11.94 17.54
CA LEU A 320 -3.46 -10.57 17.65
C LEU A 320 -3.89 -10.20 19.09
N ALA A 321 -4.20 -11.19 19.94
CA ALA A 321 -4.50 -10.98 21.35
C ALA A 321 -3.26 -11.12 22.26
N LEU A 322 -2.26 -11.91 21.86
CA LEU A 322 -1.02 -12.14 22.62
C LEU A 322 0.14 -11.20 22.23
N GLU A 323 0.17 -10.67 21.00
CA GLU A 323 1.05 -9.55 20.61
C GLU A 323 0.52 -8.19 21.12
N ASN A 324 -0.66 -8.15 21.74
CA ASN A 324 -1.05 -7.01 22.59
C ASN A 324 -0.16 -6.87 23.84
N ARG A 325 0.77 -7.81 24.10
CA ARG A 325 1.87 -7.61 25.07
C ARG A 325 3.12 -6.95 24.48
N GLY A 326 3.08 -6.53 23.21
CA GLY A 326 4.07 -5.66 22.58
C GLY A 326 3.47 -4.41 21.94
N PHE A 327 2.15 -4.37 21.74
CA PHE A 327 1.44 -3.17 21.28
C PHE A 327 1.09 -2.29 22.48
N ASN A 328 2.07 -1.54 22.98
CA ASN A 328 1.76 -0.37 23.78
C ASN A 328 1.25 0.71 22.80
N PRO A 329 -0.02 1.16 22.88
CA PRO A 329 -0.52 2.24 22.01
C PRO A 329 0.30 3.53 22.15
N ASP A 330 1.06 3.68 23.25
CA ASP A 330 2.04 4.76 23.46
C ASP A 330 3.40 4.48 22.80
N SER A 331 3.73 3.22 22.50
CA SER A 331 4.96 2.82 21.80
C SER A 331 4.89 2.89 20.29
N ASP A 332 3.67 3.01 19.73
CA ASP A 332 3.51 3.24 18.30
C ASP A 332 3.93 4.68 18.02
N ARG A 333 5.20 4.84 17.62
CA ARG A 333 5.92 6.10 17.35
C ARG A 333 5.33 6.93 16.19
N LEU A 334 4.07 6.70 15.85
CA LEU A 334 3.20 7.58 15.07
C LEU A 334 2.57 8.67 15.97
N ASN A 335 2.70 8.58 17.30
CA ASN A 335 2.13 9.52 18.25
C ASN A 335 2.92 10.84 18.43
N PHE A 336 4.21 10.88 18.05
CA PHE A 336 5.10 12.02 18.32
C PHE A 336 5.38 12.92 17.11
N GLY A 337 4.45 13.02 16.16
CA GLY A 337 4.60 13.88 14.97
C GLY A 337 3.31 14.58 14.55
N ILE A 338 3.32 15.28 13.42
CA ILE A 338 2.14 15.94 12.83
C ILE A 338 0.96 14.97 12.63
N LEU A 339 1.21 13.65 12.61
CA LEU A 339 0.16 12.64 12.62
C LEU A 339 -0.74 12.66 13.90
N ALA A 340 -0.31 13.28 14.98
CA ALA A 340 -1.16 13.54 16.14
C ALA A 340 -2.16 14.69 15.90
N LYS A 341 -1.89 15.60 14.96
CA LYS A 341 -2.66 16.85 14.77
C LYS A 341 -3.85 16.72 13.79
N ASN A 342 -4.09 15.57 13.14
CA ASN A 342 -5.20 15.38 12.18
C ASN A 342 -5.77 13.93 12.17
N PRO A 343 -6.44 13.47 13.24
CA PRO A 343 -6.83 12.06 13.43
C PRO A 343 -7.72 11.47 12.31
N THR A 344 -8.55 12.28 11.64
CA THR A 344 -9.52 11.85 10.61
C THR A 344 -8.87 11.38 9.31
N LEU A 345 -7.72 11.94 8.92
CA LEU A 345 -6.95 11.51 7.73
C LEU A 345 -6.07 10.28 8.00
N ILE A 346 -5.90 9.93 9.28
CA ILE A 346 -4.76 9.13 9.76
C ILE A 346 -5.20 7.75 10.22
N PHE A 347 -6.42 7.62 10.74
CA PHE A 347 -6.99 6.32 11.09
C PHE A 347 -6.89 5.31 9.92
N PRO A 348 -7.20 5.65 8.66
CA PRO A 348 -7.03 4.73 7.53
C PRO A 348 -5.56 4.37 7.26
N LEU A 349 -4.64 5.31 7.42
CA LEU A 349 -3.20 5.08 7.20
C LEU A 349 -2.58 4.22 8.33
N LYS A 350 -3.02 4.41 9.57
CA LYS A 350 -2.63 3.57 10.73
C LYS A 350 -3.12 2.14 10.53
N ILE A 351 -4.40 1.98 10.19
CA ILE A 351 -5.01 0.70 9.82
C ILE A 351 -4.25 0.06 8.66
N PHE A 352 -4.02 0.79 7.59
CA PHE A 352 -3.31 0.28 6.43
C PHE A 352 -1.88 -0.14 6.78
N ASN A 353 -1.13 0.69 7.52
CA ASN A 353 0.24 0.38 7.90
C ASN A 353 0.32 -0.81 8.88
N PHE A 354 -0.64 -0.93 9.80
CA PHE A 354 -0.80 -2.08 10.68
C PHE A 354 -0.98 -3.36 9.86
N PHE A 355 -1.92 -3.37 8.92
CA PHE A 355 -2.18 -4.52 8.05
C PHE A 355 -1.02 -4.84 7.12
N LEU A 356 -0.35 -3.81 6.60
CA LEU A 356 0.81 -3.97 5.76
C LEU A 356 1.98 -4.58 6.54
N GLY A 357 2.16 -4.23 7.81
CA GLY A 357 3.19 -4.80 8.70
C GLY A 357 2.96 -6.25 9.10
N GLN A 358 1.72 -6.73 9.06
CA GLN A 358 1.37 -8.16 9.28
C GLN A 358 1.71 -9.04 8.08
N VAL A 359 1.94 -8.42 6.92
CA VAL A 359 2.05 -9.12 5.64
C VAL A 359 3.43 -8.90 5.00
N ILE A 360 4.07 -7.78 5.31
CA ILE A 360 5.36 -7.37 4.77
C ILE A 360 6.36 -7.31 5.92
N HIS A 361 7.34 -8.21 5.85
CA HIS A 361 8.50 -8.21 6.73
C HIS A 361 9.74 -7.94 5.89
N PRO A 362 10.15 -6.67 5.73
CA PRO A 362 11.42 -6.35 5.10
C PRO A 362 12.54 -7.03 5.89
N GLN A 363 13.51 -7.62 5.21
CA GLN A 363 14.68 -8.20 5.89
C GLN A 363 15.35 -7.12 6.74
N LYS A 364 15.54 -7.42 8.04
CA LYS A 364 16.40 -6.62 8.93
C LYS A 364 17.85 -6.82 8.50
N ILE A 365 18.63 -5.74 8.49
CA ILE A 365 19.98 -5.73 7.93
C ILE A 365 21.01 -5.50 9.03
N PHE A 366 22.15 -6.17 8.89
CA PHE A 366 23.42 -5.79 9.51
C PHE A 366 24.22 -4.99 8.46
N LEU A 367 24.41 -3.69 8.70
CA LEU A 367 25.30 -2.74 8.01
C LEU A 367 25.35 -2.79 6.46
N ILE A 368 24.82 -1.76 5.80
CA ILE A 368 24.96 -1.58 4.35
C ILE A 368 26.41 -1.20 4.04
N GLN A 369 27.14 -2.05 3.33
CA GLN A 369 28.51 -1.76 2.88
C GLN A 369 28.50 -1.30 1.42
N ASN A 370 29.09 -0.12 1.15
CA ASN A 370 29.38 0.44 -0.18
C ASN A 370 28.22 0.42 -1.21
N PRO A 371 27.14 1.19 -0.99
CA PRO A 371 26.07 1.32 -1.99
C PRO A 371 26.60 2.00 -3.26
N LYS A 372 26.36 1.42 -4.44
CA LYS A 372 26.75 1.99 -5.74
C LYS A 372 25.75 3.01 -6.24
N LYS A 373 24.45 2.77 -6.03
CA LYS A 373 23.38 3.71 -6.42
C LYS A 373 22.50 4.06 -5.23
N ILE A 374 22.44 5.35 -4.91
CA ILE A 374 21.69 5.91 -3.78
C ILE A 374 20.58 6.81 -4.32
N LEU A 375 19.34 6.58 -3.88
CA LEU A 375 18.20 7.44 -4.17
C LEU A 375 17.80 8.24 -2.94
N ILE A 376 17.85 9.57 -3.02
CA ILE A 376 17.38 10.46 -1.96
C ILE A 376 16.02 11.03 -2.34
N ALA A 377 15.02 10.88 -1.47
CA ALA A 377 13.69 11.43 -1.66
C ALA A 377 13.42 12.56 -0.65
N LYS A 378 13.23 13.78 -1.15
CA LYS A 378 12.79 14.96 -0.40
C LYS A 378 11.78 15.74 -1.25
N ILE A 379 10.50 15.38 -1.10
CA ILE A 379 9.39 15.92 -1.92
C ILE A 379 8.78 17.21 -1.35
N ASP A 380 9.40 17.75 -0.30
CA ASP A 380 9.01 18.95 0.45
C ASP A 380 9.12 20.26 -0.36
N HIS A 381 8.97 21.40 0.33
CA HIS A 381 9.12 22.73 -0.25
C HIS A 381 10.61 23.10 -0.43
N LEU A 382 10.87 24.19 -1.16
CA LEU A 382 12.22 24.60 -1.56
C LEU A 382 13.23 24.71 -0.41
N GLY A 383 12.83 25.29 0.73
CA GLY A 383 13.71 25.43 1.89
C GLY A 383 14.16 24.08 2.45
N ASP A 384 13.23 23.13 2.55
CA ASP A 384 13.51 21.78 3.05
C ASP A 384 14.45 21.01 2.13
N VAL A 385 14.27 21.16 0.81
CA VAL A 385 15.15 20.58 -0.20
C VAL A 385 16.55 21.18 -0.12
N LEU A 386 16.66 22.52 0.02
CA LEU A 386 17.94 23.19 0.16
C LEU A 386 18.69 22.71 1.43
N MET A 387 17.99 22.65 2.57
CA MET A 387 18.57 22.14 3.82
C MET A 387 19.08 20.70 3.69
N SER A 388 18.35 19.86 2.96
CA SER A 388 18.77 18.47 2.76
C SER A 388 20.04 18.30 1.93
N LEU A 389 20.51 19.32 1.20
CA LEU A 389 21.77 19.22 0.45
C LEU A 389 23.00 19.10 1.36
N GLN A 390 22.90 19.49 2.63
CA GLN A 390 24.03 19.45 3.59
C GLN A 390 24.55 18.04 3.87
N ILE A 391 23.77 16.99 3.57
CA ILE A 391 24.22 15.60 3.74
C ILE A 391 25.04 15.08 2.56
N LEU A 392 24.96 15.74 1.39
CA LEU A 392 25.58 15.23 0.17
C LEU A 392 27.11 15.11 0.25
N PRO A 393 27.84 16.11 0.79
CA PRO A 393 29.29 15.97 0.97
C PRO A 393 29.66 14.77 1.87
N SER A 394 28.93 14.58 2.98
CA SER A 394 29.17 13.46 3.90
C SER A 394 28.97 12.10 3.22
N ILE A 395 27.91 11.97 2.40
CA ILE A 395 27.64 10.75 1.64
C ILE A 395 28.74 10.51 0.62
N LYS A 396 29.16 11.54 -0.13
CA LYS A 396 30.20 11.40 -1.15
C LYS A 396 31.59 11.14 -0.58
N ASN A 397 31.93 11.71 0.57
CA ASN A 397 33.19 11.42 1.24
C ASN A 397 33.22 9.97 1.76
N ALA A 398 32.09 9.44 2.24
CA ALA A 398 31.99 8.05 2.68
C ALA A 398 31.93 7.05 1.51
N PHE A 399 31.29 7.43 0.40
CA PHE A 399 31.09 6.59 -0.78
C PHE A 399 31.43 7.36 -2.08
N PRO A 400 32.73 7.56 -2.40
CA PRO A 400 33.15 8.40 -3.53
C PRO A 400 32.57 7.95 -4.88
N ASP A 401 32.54 6.64 -5.11
CA ASP A 401 32.11 6.01 -6.36
C ASP A 401 30.58 5.86 -6.48
N SER A 402 29.81 6.27 -5.47
CA SER A 402 28.36 6.09 -5.48
C SER A 402 27.63 7.11 -6.35
N GLU A 403 26.73 6.68 -7.23
CA GLU A 403 25.83 7.61 -7.93
C GLU A 403 24.70 8.04 -6.98
N ILE A 404 24.49 9.35 -6.85
CA ILE A 404 23.39 9.90 -6.06
C ILE A 404 22.32 10.43 -7.00
N HIS A 405 21.14 9.83 -6.96
CA HIS A 405 19.94 10.31 -7.63
C HIS A 405 18.99 10.95 -6.63
N TYR A 406 18.21 11.93 -7.08
CA TYR A 406 17.38 12.76 -6.22
C TYR A 406 15.94 12.81 -6.73
N ILE A 407 14.96 12.65 -5.84
CA ILE A 407 13.53 12.86 -6.10
C ILE A 407 13.04 14.05 -5.28
N ALA A 408 12.45 15.03 -5.97
CA ALA A 408 11.82 16.20 -5.37
C ALA A 408 10.59 16.65 -6.17
N GLY A 409 9.85 17.63 -5.66
CA GLY A 409 8.82 18.31 -6.46
C GLY A 409 9.45 19.09 -7.61
N SER A 410 8.71 19.27 -8.72
CA SER A 410 9.18 19.92 -9.94
C SER A 410 9.70 21.34 -9.71
N TRP A 411 9.17 22.03 -8.68
CA TRP A 411 9.66 23.34 -8.24
C TRP A 411 11.10 23.35 -7.74
N ALA A 412 11.63 22.23 -7.22
CA ALA A 412 12.98 22.15 -6.65
C ALA A 412 14.08 21.84 -7.68
N VAL A 413 13.72 21.50 -8.92
CA VAL A 413 14.67 21.16 -9.98
C VAL A 413 15.77 22.23 -10.19
N PRO A 414 15.48 23.54 -10.18
CA PRO A 414 16.52 24.55 -10.39
C PRO A 414 17.63 24.55 -9.31
N ILE A 415 17.35 24.03 -8.11
CA ILE A 415 18.33 23.91 -7.03
C ILE A 415 19.20 22.65 -7.20
N LEU A 416 18.65 21.60 -7.82
CA LEU A 416 19.21 20.25 -7.82
C LEU A 416 19.98 19.91 -9.10
N LYS A 417 19.55 20.43 -10.25
CA LYS A 417 19.95 19.94 -11.57
C LYS A 417 21.46 20.03 -11.84
N GLU A 418 22.08 21.13 -11.44
CA GLU A 418 23.51 21.41 -11.66
C GLU A 418 24.36 21.15 -10.40
N ASN A 419 23.80 20.47 -9.38
CA ASN A 419 24.53 20.20 -8.16
C ASN A 419 25.62 19.14 -8.41
N PRO A 420 26.89 19.39 -8.03
CA PRO A 420 28.03 18.54 -8.39
C PRO A 420 27.97 17.13 -7.77
N PHE A 421 27.18 16.92 -6.72
CA PHE A 421 27.06 15.62 -6.07
C PHE A 421 25.89 14.79 -6.62
N ILE A 422 24.95 15.41 -7.35
CA ILE A 422 23.74 14.76 -7.84
C ILE A 422 23.91 14.37 -9.31
N HIS A 423 23.77 13.08 -9.61
CA HIS A 423 23.95 12.53 -10.96
C HIS A 423 22.66 12.59 -11.77
N ARG A 424 21.51 12.56 -11.08
CA ARG A 424 20.20 12.61 -11.73
C ARG A 424 19.11 13.15 -10.82
N VAL A 425 18.23 13.95 -11.39
CA VAL A 425 17.05 14.48 -10.71
C VAL A 425 15.78 13.93 -11.35
N TYR A 426 14.87 13.47 -10.51
CA TYR A 426 13.52 13.04 -10.87
C TYR A 426 12.49 13.92 -10.17
N THR A 427 11.35 14.11 -10.82
CA THR A 427 10.27 14.94 -10.29
C THR A 427 9.08 14.10 -9.86
N PHE A 428 8.51 14.43 -8.70
CA PHE A 428 7.26 13.86 -8.21
C PHE A 428 6.39 14.93 -7.54
N ASP A 429 5.29 15.31 -8.21
CA ASP A 429 4.42 16.39 -7.75
C ASP A 429 3.21 15.83 -6.97
N HIS A 430 3.42 15.53 -5.69
CA HIS A 430 2.33 15.03 -4.84
C HIS A 430 1.18 16.05 -4.72
N PHE A 431 -0.07 15.61 -4.86
CA PHE A 431 -1.24 16.51 -4.95
C PHE A 431 -1.44 17.44 -3.75
N LEU A 432 -1.05 17.00 -2.54
CA LEU A 432 -1.09 17.80 -1.31
C LEU A 432 0.03 18.86 -1.22
N LEU A 433 1.19 18.60 -1.83
CA LEU A 433 2.36 19.48 -1.75
C LEU A 433 2.39 20.46 -2.93
N ASN A 434 1.89 20.03 -4.08
CA ASN A 434 1.74 20.85 -5.26
C ASN A 434 0.69 21.96 -5.03
N ARG A 435 1.14 23.21 -5.22
CA ARG A 435 0.32 24.42 -5.05
C ARG A 435 -0.28 24.94 -6.36
N ARG A 436 0.08 24.36 -7.50
CA ARG A 436 -0.37 24.80 -8.84
C ARG A 436 -1.52 23.91 -9.35
N GLY A 437 -2.52 24.54 -9.96
CA GLY A 437 -3.66 23.86 -10.59
C GLY A 437 -4.78 23.45 -9.62
N SER A 438 -5.88 22.97 -10.19
CA SER A 438 -7.04 22.47 -9.43
C SER A 438 -6.72 21.17 -8.68
N LEU A 439 -7.55 20.78 -7.70
CA LEU A 439 -7.35 19.51 -6.98
C LEU A 439 -7.37 18.29 -7.93
N LEU A 440 -8.29 18.26 -8.88
CA LEU A 440 -8.40 17.21 -9.89
C LEU A 440 -7.16 17.13 -10.78
N GLN A 441 -6.67 18.28 -11.27
CA GLN A 441 -5.44 18.35 -12.07
C GLN A 441 -4.22 17.83 -11.29
N ARG A 442 -4.11 18.19 -10.01
CA ARG A 442 -3.03 17.74 -9.14
C ARG A 442 -3.07 16.24 -8.86
N ILE A 443 -4.26 15.68 -8.65
CA ILE A 443 -4.46 14.23 -8.49
C ILE A 443 -4.07 13.51 -9.79
N PHE A 444 -4.60 13.96 -10.93
CA PHE A 444 -4.30 13.36 -12.23
C PHE A 444 -2.81 13.40 -12.57
N LYS A 445 -2.16 14.53 -12.31
CA LYS A 445 -0.72 14.68 -12.49
C LYS A 445 0.05 13.69 -11.63
N MET A 446 -0.27 13.61 -10.33
CA MET A 446 0.37 12.65 -9.43
C MET A 446 0.16 11.21 -9.92
N THR A 447 -1.07 10.82 -10.27
CA THR A 447 -1.36 9.43 -10.70
C THR A 447 -0.65 9.07 -12.01
N SER A 448 -0.53 10.02 -12.93
CA SER A 448 0.27 9.87 -14.16
C SER A 448 1.76 9.68 -13.84
N ASP A 449 2.31 10.51 -12.94
CA ASP A 449 3.73 10.50 -12.58
C ASP A 449 4.12 9.19 -11.84
N ILE A 450 3.22 8.56 -11.08
CA ILE A 450 3.49 7.33 -10.29
C ILE A 450 4.02 6.19 -11.16
N PHE A 451 3.36 5.87 -12.27
CA PHE A 451 3.76 4.71 -13.07
C PHE A 451 5.11 4.95 -13.74
N GLY A 452 5.33 6.17 -14.25
CA GLY A 452 6.59 6.56 -14.85
C GLY A 452 7.74 6.53 -13.86
N ILE A 453 7.56 7.08 -12.66
CA ILE A 453 8.62 7.15 -11.65
C ILE A 453 8.95 5.76 -11.10
N VAL A 454 7.95 4.94 -10.78
CA VAL A 454 8.19 3.58 -10.27
C VAL A 454 8.88 2.71 -11.32
N LYS A 455 8.53 2.84 -12.60
CA LYS A 455 9.20 2.15 -13.69
C LYS A 455 10.68 2.55 -13.77
N LYS A 456 10.97 3.86 -13.81
CA LYS A 456 12.35 4.39 -13.82
C LYS A 456 13.15 3.90 -12.60
N ILE A 457 12.54 3.89 -11.41
CA ILE A 457 13.21 3.42 -10.20
C ILE A 457 13.60 1.94 -10.30
N ARG A 458 12.72 1.10 -10.87
CA ARG A 458 13.01 -0.33 -11.08
C ARG A 458 14.11 -0.55 -12.10
N GLU A 459 14.14 0.23 -13.17
CA GLU A 459 15.15 0.13 -14.23
C GLU A 459 16.55 0.51 -13.70
N GLU A 460 16.63 1.47 -12.79
CA GLU A 460 17.90 1.92 -12.22
C GLU A 460 18.54 0.93 -11.23
N ASN A 461 17.75 0.04 -10.62
CA ASN A 461 18.19 -0.95 -9.63
C ASN A 461 18.99 -0.34 -8.45
N TYR A 462 18.37 0.57 -7.70
CA TYR A 462 19.02 1.19 -6.53
C TYR A 462 19.33 0.20 -5.40
N ASP A 463 20.51 0.38 -4.81
CA ASP A 463 20.93 -0.35 -3.60
C ASP A 463 20.27 0.22 -2.35
N LEU A 464 20.19 1.55 -2.28
CA LEU A 464 19.76 2.28 -1.10
C LEU A 464 18.82 3.42 -1.47
N ALA A 465 17.78 3.62 -0.67
CA ALA A 465 16.99 4.83 -0.66
C ALA A 465 16.85 5.45 0.73
N LEU A 466 16.93 6.77 0.77
CA LEU A 466 16.72 7.61 1.94
C LEU A 466 15.46 8.45 1.72
N ASP A 467 14.39 8.21 2.48
CA ASP A 467 13.25 9.13 2.56
C ASP A 467 13.49 10.12 3.69
N LEU A 468 13.79 11.37 3.32
CA LEU A 468 14.16 12.43 4.26
C LEU A 468 12.94 13.15 4.85
N ARG A 469 11.71 12.71 4.55
CA ARG A 469 10.50 13.39 5.02
C ARG A 469 9.87 12.63 6.19
N ALA A 470 9.87 13.27 7.36
CA ALA A 470 9.27 12.71 8.57
C ALA A 470 7.73 12.70 8.59
N TYR A 471 7.08 13.33 7.61
CA TYR A 471 5.66 13.64 7.64
C TYR A 471 4.92 13.09 6.42
N PHE A 472 3.64 12.75 6.58
CA PHE A 472 2.78 12.48 5.43
C PHE A 472 2.55 13.76 4.60
N PRO A 473 2.46 13.68 3.27
CA PRO A 473 2.77 12.52 2.42
C PRO A 473 4.28 12.27 2.36
N ASN A 474 4.71 11.00 2.34
CA ASN A 474 6.10 10.60 2.12
C ASN A 474 6.24 9.79 0.82
N PHE A 475 7.46 9.43 0.45
CA PHE A 475 7.77 8.71 -0.79
C PHE A 475 7.98 7.20 -0.58
N ILE A 476 7.95 6.72 0.67
CA ILE A 476 8.15 5.32 1.10
C ILE A 476 7.38 4.29 0.24
N PRO A 477 6.06 4.44 -0.05
CA PRO A 477 5.35 3.46 -0.88
C PRO A 477 5.99 3.26 -2.24
N PHE A 478 6.46 4.34 -2.87
CA PHE A 478 7.03 4.31 -4.20
C PHE A 478 8.45 3.74 -4.20
N LEU A 479 9.20 3.94 -3.13
CA LEU A 479 10.50 3.26 -2.92
C LEU A 479 10.30 1.73 -2.84
N PHE A 480 9.29 1.28 -2.11
CA PHE A 480 8.95 -0.15 -2.02
C PHE A 480 8.48 -0.71 -3.37
N LEU A 481 7.58 0.00 -4.06
CA LEU A 481 7.13 -0.38 -5.40
C LEU A 481 8.27 -0.39 -6.41
N GLY A 482 9.26 0.48 -6.23
CA GLY A 482 10.52 0.53 -6.97
C GLY A 482 11.42 -0.69 -6.76
N ARG A 483 11.10 -1.58 -5.82
CA ARG A 483 11.89 -2.76 -5.44
C ARG A 483 13.32 -2.42 -4.99
N ILE A 484 13.50 -1.24 -4.41
CA ILE A 484 14.79 -0.82 -3.87
C ILE A 484 15.18 -1.74 -2.73
N LYS A 485 16.42 -2.22 -2.75
CA LYS A 485 16.93 -3.24 -1.83
C LYS A 485 16.82 -2.77 -0.38
N TYR A 486 17.33 -1.56 -0.09
CA TYR A 486 17.33 -0.99 1.26
C TYR A 486 16.65 0.37 1.32
N LYS A 487 15.73 0.53 2.28
CA LYS A 487 14.92 1.75 2.46
C LYS A 487 15.04 2.23 3.90
N ILE A 488 15.48 3.47 4.07
CA ILE A 488 15.68 4.12 5.35
C ILE A 488 14.79 5.36 5.41
N GLY A 489 14.12 5.58 6.53
CA GLY A 489 13.25 6.74 6.69
C GLY A 489 12.61 6.80 8.07
N PHE A 490 11.66 7.72 8.21
CA PHE A 490 10.93 7.93 9.46
C PHE A 490 9.62 7.15 9.48
N PRO A 491 9.27 6.46 10.57
CA PRO A 491 7.99 5.79 10.71
C PRO A 491 6.82 6.78 10.86
N THR A 492 7.10 8.00 11.33
CA THR A 492 6.14 9.08 11.65
C THR A 492 5.36 9.61 10.45
N GLY A 493 5.73 9.27 9.21
CA GLY A 493 4.99 9.65 8.01
C GLY A 493 3.96 8.60 7.54
N GLY A 494 3.90 7.43 8.18
CA GLY A 494 3.15 6.27 7.71
C GLY A 494 3.96 5.34 6.80
N PHE A 495 3.40 4.16 6.49
CA PHE A 495 4.06 3.09 5.70
C PHE A 495 5.36 2.54 6.30
N SER A 496 5.52 2.64 7.61
CA SER A 496 6.74 2.20 8.31
C SER A 496 7.06 0.71 8.13
N SER A 497 6.06 -0.12 7.86
CA SER A 497 6.24 -1.55 7.54
C SER A 497 7.03 -1.80 6.25
N LEU A 498 7.12 -0.81 5.36
CA LEU A 498 7.87 -0.92 4.11
C LEU A 498 9.35 -0.54 4.25
N LEU A 499 9.75 0.05 5.37
CA LEU A 499 11.13 0.44 5.64
C LEU A 499 11.97 -0.72 6.18
N ASN A 500 13.21 -0.80 5.73
CA ASN A 500 14.19 -1.74 6.29
C ASN A 500 14.80 -1.20 7.59
N ILE A 501 15.11 0.10 7.64
CA ILE A 501 15.68 0.79 8.80
C ILE A 501 14.79 1.98 9.13
N LYS A 502 14.40 2.09 10.40
CA LYS A 502 13.48 3.12 10.91
C LYS A 502 14.26 4.01 11.87
N ILE A 503 14.19 5.32 11.66
CA ILE A 503 14.80 6.31 12.54
C ILE A 503 13.71 7.13 13.20
N ASP A 504 13.87 7.36 14.50
CA ASP A 504 12.91 8.14 15.26
C ASP A 504 13.12 9.62 15.00
N TRP A 505 12.02 10.31 14.73
CA TRP A 505 12.00 11.76 14.68
C TRP A 505 12.01 12.31 16.11
N ARG A 506 12.76 13.40 16.34
CA ARG A 506 12.99 13.96 17.67
C ARG A 506 12.41 15.37 17.77
N GLU A 507 11.63 15.63 18.82
CA GLU A 507 11.03 16.95 19.04
C GLU A 507 12.06 17.97 19.55
N GLY A 508 11.90 19.24 19.15
CA GLY A 508 12.77 20.34 19.58
C GLY A 508 14.14 20.38 18.90
N ILE A 509 14.35 19.54 17.87
CA ILE A 509 15.61 19.43 17.15
C ILE A 509 15.48 20.01 15.74
N HIS A 510 16.53 20.69 15.28
CA HIS A 510 16.59 21.27 13.94
C HIS A 510 16.48 20.20 12.85
N GLU A 511 15.76 20.48 11.76
CA GLU A 511 15.44 19.50 10.72
C GLU A 511 16.69 18.90 10.04
N THR A 512 17.78 19.66 9.93
CA THR A 512 19.06 19.15 9.41
C THR A 512 19.61 18.00 10.26
N GLU A 513 19.44 18.02 11.58
CA GLU A 513 19.87 16.93 12.47
C GLU A 513 19.17 15.63 12.13
N HIS A 514 17.88 15.68 11.77
CA HIS A 514 17.13 14.51 11.36
C HIS A 514 17.70 13.90 10.08
N PHE A 515 18.16 14.73 9.13
CA PHE A 515 18.85 14.22 7.93
C PHE A 515 20.17 13.54 8.29
N PHE A 516 20.93 14.12 9.24
CA PHE A 516 22.15 13.49 9.76
C PHE A 516 21.88 12.19 10.51
N ASP A 517 20.80 12.09 11.28
CA ASP A 517 20.40 10.86 11.98
C ASP A 517 20.07 9.72 11.01
N LEU A 518 19.47 10.03 9.85
CA LEU A 518 19.26 9.04 8.79
C LEU A 518 20.58 8.51 8.23
N ILE A 519 21.54 9.38 7.89
CA ILE A 519 22.81 8.92 7.31
C ILE A 519 23.75 8.29 8.35
N LYS A 520 23.57 8.53 9.66
CA LYS A 520 24.31 7.81 10.72
C LYS A 520 24.09 6.29 10.68
N THR A 521 23.01 5.84 10.06
CA THR A 521 22.72 4.41 9.87
C THR A 521 23.64 3.73 8.86
N ILE A 522 24.29 4.51 7.99
CA ILE A 522 25.19 4.05 6.93
C ILE A 522 26.60 4.62 7.05
N ILE A 523 26.80 5.67 7.86
CA ILE A 523 28.09 6.36 8.07
C ILE A 523 28.31 6.53 9.57
N SER A 524 29.37 5.96 10.14
CA SER A 524 29.61 5.99 11.59
C SER A 524 29.80 7.39 12.18
N ASN A 525 30.39 8.33 11.42
CA ASN A 525 30.60 9.70 11.86
C ASN A 525 30.48 10.70 10.69
N PRO A 526 29.26 11.08 10.29
CA PRO A 526 29.07 11.97 9.15
C PRO A 526 29.57 13.39 9.48
N LYS A 527 30.59 13.84 8.75
CA LYS A 527 31.14 15.20 8.88
C LYS A 527 30.18 16.24 8.31
N ARG A 528 30.06 17.39 8.99
CA ARG A 528 29.29 18.53 8.52
C ARG A 528 30.19 19.43 7.69
N GLU A 529 30.03 19.38 6.39
CA GLU A 529 30.77 20.23 5.47
C GLU A 529 29.82 21.22 4.81
N LYS A 530 30.25 22.47 4.68
CA LYS A 530 29.45 23.49 3.98
C LYS A 530 29.45 23.14 2.48
N ILE A 531 28.27 23.08 1.89
CA ILE A 531 28.11 22.94 0.44
C ILE A 531 28.11 24.32 -0.21
N SER A 532 28.95 24.54 -1.22
CA SER A 532 28.91 25.75 -2.03
C SER A 532 27.70 25.72 -2.97
N LEU A 533 27.04 26.87 -3.13
CA LEU A 533 25.97 27.09 -4.10
C LEU A 533 26.46 27.82 -5.35
N ASP A 534 27.77 27.93 -5.58
CA ASP A 534 28.33 28.62 -6.75
C ASP A 534 27.85 28.00 -8.07
N TYR A 535 27.52 26.71 -8.08
CA TYR A 535 26.94 26.02 -9.24
C TYR A 535 25.56 26.56 -9.67
N LEU A 536 24.87 27.28 -8.78
CA LEU A 536 23.60 27.95 -9.11
C LEU A 536 23.80 29.31 -9.78
N ILE A 537 25.01 29.88 -9.74
CA ILE A 537 25.25 31.26 -10.16
C ILE A 537 25.87 31.24 -11.56
N SER A 538 25.15 31.82 -12.52
CA SER A 538 25.69 32.16 -13.84
C SER A 538 25.95 33.67 -13.89
N GLU A 539 27.22 34.08 -13.81
CA GLU A 539 27.58 35.52 -13.89
C GLU A 539 27.12 36.15 -15.21
N ASN A 540 27.15 35.40 -16.32
CA ASN A 540 26.67 35.88 -17.61
C ASN A 540 25.15 36.11 -17.62
N GLU A 541 24.37 35.18 -17.05
CA GLU A 541 22.92 35.33 -16.95
C GLU A 541 22.55 36.48 -16.00
N LEU A 542 23.27 36.58 -14.89
CA LEU A 542 23.11 37.68 -13.94
C LEU A 542 23.41 39.02 -14.60
N ASN A 543 24.55 39.19 -15.27
CA ASN A 543 24.91 40.47 -15.90
C ASN A 543 23.90 40.90 -16.96
N ARG A 544 23.45 39.98 -17.83
CA ARG A 544 22.36 40.27 -18.79
C ARG A 544 21.07 40.67 -18.11
N PHE A 545 20.72 40.01 -17.00
CA PHE A 545 19.53 40.37 -16.22
C PHE A 545 19.67 41.77 -15.62
N LEU A 546 20.84 42.12 -15.08
CA LEU A 546 21.08 43.44 -14.53
C LEU A 546 21.01 44.54 -15.60
N GLU A 547 21.59 44.31 -16.78
CA GLU A 547 21.48 45.19 -17.95
C GLU A 547 20.02 45.36 -18.39
N GLN A 548 19.26 44.27 -18.49
CA GLN A 548 17.85 44.29 -18.91
C GLN A 548 16.98 45.17 -18.01
N TYR A 549 17.28 45.24 -16.71
CA TYR A 549 16.53 46.02 -15.74
C TYR A 549 17.20 47.34 -15.35
N ASP A 550 18.22 47.77 -16.11
CA ASP A 550 19.04 48.97 -15.85
C ASP A 550 19.52 49.05 -14.39
N PHE A 551 19.83 47.89 -13.82
CA PHE A 551 20.27 47.75 -12.44
C PHE A 551 21.79 47.91 -12.36
N ASN A 552 22.24 49.15 -12.21
CA ASN A 552 23.66 49.46 -12.13
C ASN A 552 24.17 49.26 -10.68
N ILE A 553 25.09 48.31 -10.46
CA ILE A 553 25.63 47.96 -9.11
C ILE A 553 26.67 48.99 -8.62
N THR A 554 26.50 50.28 -8.94
CA THR A 554 27.40 51.33 -8.46
C THR A 554 27.10 51.73 -7.02
N LYS A 555 25.85 51.56 -6.56
CA LYS A 555 25.44 51.73 -5.16
C LYS A 555 25.35 50.37 -4.46
N ALA A 556 25.80 50.31 -3.21
CA ALA A 556 25.59 49.13 -2.38
C ALA A 556 24.08 48.93 -2.16
N PHE A 557 23.59 47.69 -2.27
CA PHE A 557 22.16 47.40 -2.23
C PHE A 557 21.81 46.36 -1.17
N VAL A 558 20.58 46.42 -0.68
CA VAL A 558 20.02 45.49 0.31
C VAL A 558 18.76 44.85 -0.27
N ILE A 559 18.67 43.52 -0.21
CA ILE A 559 17.50 42.80 -0.70
C ILE A 559 16.42 42.78 0.38
N ILE A 560 15.20 43.14 0.00
CA ILE A 560 14.00 43.06 0.83
C ILE A 560 13.08 41.98 0.23
N HIS A 561 12.66 41.02 1.04
CA HIS A 561 11.76 39.93 0.62
C HIS A 561 10.60 39.78 1.62
N PRO A 562 9.55 40.59 1.47
CA PRO A 562 8.50 40.71 2.48
C PRO A 562 7.37 39.69 2.29
N PHE A 563 7.31 39.02 1.14
CA PHE A 563 6.20 38.17 0.77
C PHE A 563 6.48 36.69 0.96
N SER A 564 5.44 35.93 1.27
CA SER A 564 5.48 34.46 1.28
C SER A 564 4.48 33.96 0.24
N GLY A 565 4.92 33.06 -0.65
CA GLY A 565 4.15 32.52 -1.79
C GLY A 565 2.98 31.62 -1.39
N ALA A 566 2.12 32.06 -0.48
CA ALA A 566 0.90 31.38 -0.06
C ALA A 566 -0.35 32.17 -0.52
N ASN A 567 -1.42 31.42 -0.82
CA ASN A 567 -2.77 31.95 -1.07
C ASN A 567 -3.12 33.10 -0.13
N LEU A 568 -3.81 34.13 -0.65
CA LEU A 568 -4.22 35.35 0.07
C LEU A 568 -4.77 35.09 1.50
N LYS A 569 -5.57 34.02 1.68
CA LYS A 569 -6.13 33.63 3.00
C LYS A 569 -5.10 33.17 4.05
N LYS A 570 -3.92 32.71 3.65
CA LYS A 570 -2.82 32.31 4.57
C LYS A 570 -1.80 33.43 4.81
N ARG A 571 -1.93 34.59 4.13
CA ARG A 571 -0.98 35.71 4.24
C ARG A 571 -1.00 36.39 5.62
N GLN A 572 -2.12 36.31 6.34
CA GLN A 572 -2.31 36.95 7.65
C GLN A 572 -1.32 36.51 8.75
N TYR A 573 -0.69 35.33 8.62
CA TYR A 573 0.15 34.77 9.69
C TYR A 573 1.67 34.96 9.50
N LYS A 574 2.13 35.40 8.33
CA LYS A 574 3.57 35.49 8.02
C LYS A 574 4.03 36.87 7.56
N HIS A 575 3.09 37.76 7.28
CA HIS A 575 3.40 39.07 6.73
C HIS A 575 3.54 40.07 7.86
N TRP A 576 4.53 40.93 7.72
CA TRP A 576 4.73 42.08 8.58
C TRP A 576 4.00 43.29 7.98
N GLU A 577 3.63 44.26 8.81
CA GLU A 577 2.80 45.37 8.35
C GLU A 577 3.48 46.18 7.25
N MET A 578 2.69 46.62 6.27
CA MET A 578 3.21 47.33 5.10
C MET A 578 3.92 48.63 5.48
N ASN A 579 3.42 49.32 6.52
CA ASN A 579 4.02 50.55 7.02
C ASN A 579 5.41 50.31 7.64
N GLU A 580 5.60 49.18 8.31
CA GLU A 580 6.91 48.81 8.87
C GLU A 580 7.92 48.53 7.76
N TRP A 581 7.53 47.84 6.69
CA TRP A 581 8.39 47.68 5.51
C TRP A 581 8.75 49.01 4.86
N LYS A 582 7.80 49.96 4.76
CA LYS A 582 8.06 51.31 4.24
C LYS A 582 9.11 52.04 5.08
N LYS A 583 9.03 51.96 6.42
CA LYS A 583 10.04 52.53 7.32
C LYS A 583 11.44 51.95 7.05
N ILE A 584 11.55 50.64 6.81
CA ILE A 584 12.83 50.00 6.45
C ILE A 584 13.36 50.51 5.10
N ILE A 585 12.49 50.60 4.09
CA ILE A 585 12.85 51.11 2.76
C ILE A 585 13.38 52.54 2.87
N SER A 586 12.61 53.45 3.50
CA SER A 586 13.01 54.84 3.67
C SER A 586 14.30 54.98 4.49
N TYR A 587 14.50 54.14 5.51
CA TYR A 587 15.74 54.14 6.27
C TYR A 587 16.95 53.78 5.39
N LEU A 588 16.86 52.72 4.58
CA LEU A 588 17.94 52.29 3.68
C LEU A 588 18.29 53.38 2.65
N GLU A 589 17.29 54.06 2.11
CA GLU A 589 17.49 55.19 1.19
C GLU A 589 18.24 56.34 1.87
N ASN A 590 17.87 56.67 3.12
CA ASN A 590 18.50 57.72 3.91
C ASN A 590 19.99 57.45 4.23
N ILE A 591 20.39 56.18 4.31
CA ILE A 591 21.79 55.77 4.51
C ILE A 591 22.51 55.42 3.20
N ASN A 592 21.97 55.85 2.05
CA ASN A 592 22.53 55.69 0.71
C ASN A 592 22.72 54.22 0.26
N PHE A 593 21.92 53.30 0.80
CA PHE A 593 21.78 51.95 0.24
C PHE A 593 20.60 51.91 -0.74
N GLN A 594 20.75 51.16 -1.83
CA GLN A 594 19.66 50.91 -2.77
C GLN A 594 18.79 49.74 -2.26
N PRO A 595 17.52 49.96 -1.86
CA PRO A 595 16.63 48.85 -1.55
C PRO A 595 16.19 48.15 -2.84
N VAL A 596 16.19 46.81 -2.80
CA VAL A 596 15.79 45.94 -3.91
C VAL A 596 14.74 44.94 -3.43
N LEU A 597 13.52 45.08 -3.95
CA LEU A 597 12.39 44.25 -3.57
C LEU A 597 12.32 42.98 -4.42
N THR A 598 12.15 41.83 -3.78
CA THR A 598 11.99 40.52 -4.44
C THR A 598 10.72 39.82 -3.98
N GLY A 599 10.19 38.91 -4.80
CA GLY A 599 8.93 38.20 -4.55
C GLY A 599 8.51 37.31 -5.72
N ASP A 600 7.43 36.56 -5.57
CA ASP A 600 6.86 35.75 -6.65
C ASP A 600 6.00 36.64 -7.58
N THR A 601 5.64 36.13 -8.74
CA THR A 601 4.78 36.77 -9.75
C THR A 601 3.43 37.22 -9.15
N ASN A 602 2.88 36.44 -8.22
CA ASN A 602 1.61 36.74 -7.55
C ASN A 602 1.72 37.85 -6.49
N ASP A 603 2.93 38.30 -6.19
CA ASP A 603 3.18 39.35 -5.21
C ASP A 603 3.32 40.73 -5.87
N LEU A 604 3.38 40.80 -7.22
CA LEU A 604 3.61 42.02 -7.98
C LEU A 604 2.68 43.19 -7.59
N PRO A 605 1.34 43.02 -7.45
CA PRO A 605 0.47 44.14 -7.07
C PRO A 605 0.76 44.69 -5.67
N PHE A 606 1.20 43.83 -4.75
CA PHE A 606 1.55 44.22 -3.39
C PHE A 606 2.93 44.86 -3.34
N ALA A 607 3.85 44.36 -4.16
CA ALA A 607 5.17 44.94 -4.35
C ALA A 607 5.07 46.38 -4.86
N ASP A 608 4.26 46.62 -5.90
CA ASP A 608 4.04 47.97 -6.47
C ASP A 608 3.38 48.92 -5.46
N GLN A 609 2.48 48.44 -4.62
CA GLN A 609 1.89 49.24 -3.54
C GLN A 609 2.91 49.58 -2.44
N LEU A 610 3.80 48.65 -2.11
CA LEU A 610 4.79 48.83 -1.05
C LEU A 610 5.79 49.93 -1.41
N ILE A 611 6.23 49.94 -2.66
CA ILE A 611 7.28 50.84 -3.14
C ILE A 611 6.75 52.14 -3.74
N ARG A 612 5.43 52.35 -3.74
CA ARG A 612 4.80 53.60 -4.20
C ARG A 612 5.43 54.77 -3.43
N ASP A 613 6.06 55.69 -4.15
CA ASP A 613 6.80 56.85 -3.63
C ASP A 613 8.19 56.54 -3.01
N SER A 614 8.84 55.45 -3.43
CA SER A 614 10.22 55.11 -3.06
C SER A 614 11.12 54.91 -4.29
N SER A 615 12.44 55.02 -4.10
CA SER A 615 13.46 54.67 -5.10
C SER A 615 13.76 53.17 -5.15
N CYS A 616 13.01 52.35 -4.40
CA CYS A 616 13.19 50.91 -4.31
C CYS A 616 12.94 50.23 -5.66
N ILE A 617 13.87 49.34 -6.03
CA ILE A 617 13.81 48.62 -7.30
C ILE A 617 12.97 47.37 -7.15
N ASN A 618 11.88 47.25 -7.90
CA ASN A 618 10.98 46.10 -7.85
C ASN A 618 11.40 44.99 -8.83
N LEU A 619 11.96 43.91 -8.28
CA LEU A 619 12.31 42.66 -8.98
C LEU A 619 11.34 41.50 -8.69
N ALA A 620 10.18 41.74 -8.06
CA ALA A 620 9.18 40.71 -7.82
C ALA A 620 8.67 40.09 -9.14
N GLY A 621 8.60 38.76 -9.20
CA GLY A 621 8.19 38.01 -10.39
C GLY A 621 9.19 38.02 -11.55
N LYS A 622 10.34 38.70 -11.42
CA LYS A 622 11.34 38.85 -12.50
C LYS A 622 12.55 37.93 -12.32
N THR A 623 12.80 37.43 -11.11
CA THR A 623 14.00 36.64 -10.80
C THR A 623 13.77 35.13 -10.93
N THR A 624 14.79 34.43 -11.43
CA THR A 624 14.92 32.97 -11.29
C THR A 624 15.75 32.63 -10.05
N ILE A 625 15.78 31.37 -9.62
CA ILE A 625 16.62 30.95 -8.48
C ILE A 625 18.10 31.28 -8.73
N PRO A 626 18.71 30.93 -9.88
CA PRO A 626 20.08 31.35 -10.23
C PRO A 626 20.35 32.85 -10.08
N ILE A 627 19.47 33.67 -10.66
CA ILE A 627 19.59 35.14 -10.62
C ILE A 627 19.47 35.64 -9.17
N LEU A 628 18.50 35.13 -8.41
CA LEU A 628 18.31 35.50 -7.02
C LEU A 628 19.52 35.12 -6.15
N THR A 629 20.10 33.93 -6.35
CA THR A 629 21.34 33.49 -5.67
C THR A 629 22.49 34.46 -5.98
N GLY A 630 22.66 34.83 -7.25
CA GLY A 630 23.68 35.80 -7.67
C GLY A 630 23.48 37.20 -7.07
N LEU A 631 22.24 37.70 -7.06
CA LEU A 631 21.87 38.96 -6.41
C LEU A 631 22.18 38.94 -4.91
N ILE A 632 21.82 37.87 -4.19
CA ILE A 632 22.11 37.71 -2.76
C ILE A 632 23.63 37.74 -2.52
N LYS A 633 24.42 37.06 -3.36
CA LYS A 633 25.88 37.06 -3.26
C LYS A 633 26.46 38.47 -3.37
N LYS A 634 25.95 39.31 -4.29
CA LYS A 634 26.39 40.70 -4.50
C LYS A 634 25.79 41.72 -3.51
N ALA A 635 24.67 41.41 -2.85
CA ALA A 635 24.01 42.32 -1.90
C ALA A 635 24.87 42.57 -0.64
N ARG A 636 24.66 43.71 0.03
CA ARG A 636 25.25 43.96 1.37
C ARG A 636 24.61 43.07 2.43
N GLY A 637 23.31 42.87 2.34
CA GLY A 637 22.54 42.01 3.24
C GLY A 637 21.14 41.74 2.72
N VAL A 638 20.42 40.87 3.41
CA VAL A 638 19.05 40.45 3.07
C VAL A 638 18.13 40.64 4.27
N ILE A 639 16.97 41.25 4.06
CA ILE A 639 15.92 41.40 5.06
C ILE A 639 14.69 40.67 4.53
N CYS A 640 14.25 39.64 5.21
CA CYS A 640 13.15 38.81 4.72
C CYS A 640 12.25 38.29 5.85
N ILE A 641 11.09 37.77 5.50
CA ILE A 641 10.32 36.89 6.40
C ILE A 641 10.75 35.42 6.27
N ASP A 642 10.29 34.56 7.19
CA ASP A 642 10.49 33.10 7.17
C ASP A 642 10.05 32.45 5.83
N THR A 643 11.00 32.35 4.90
CA THR A 643 10.82 31.91 3.51
C THR A 643 12.12 31.27 2.98
N PHE A 644 12.04 30.68 1.78
CA PHE A 644 13.18 30.06 1.09
C PHE A 644 14.42 30.97 1.02
N ILE A 645 14.23 32.28 0.82
CA ILE A 645 15.36 33.20 0.66
C ILE A 645 16.24 33.26 1.92
N GLY A 646 15.66 33.13 3.12
CA GLY A 646 16.42 33.13 4.37
C GLY A 646 17.39 31.94 4.46
N HIS A 647 16.94 30.76 4.03
CA HIS A 647 17.80 29.58 3.91
C HIS A 647 18.85 29.77 2.82
N LEU A 648 18.47 30.31 1.67
CA LEU A 648 19.40 30.56 0.57
C LEU A 648 20.54 31.51 0.98
N SER A 649 20.22 32.60 1.67
CA SER A 649 21.21 33.57 2.17
C SER A 649 22.14 32.96 3.22
N SER A 650 21.63 32.06 4.06
CA SER A 650 22.41 31.29 5.04
C SER A 650 23.48 30.42 4.36
N PHE A 651 23.13 29.72 3.27
CA PHE A 651 24.10 28.91 2.53
C PHE A 651 25.17 29.76 1.82
N ILE A 652 24.83 30.99 1.42
CA ILE A 652 25.76 31.94 0.79
C ILE A 652 26.56 32.73 1.84
N ASN A 653 26.34 32.48 3.14
CA ASN A 653 26.98 33.18 4.25
C ASN A 653 26.78 34.71 4.18
N LYS A 654 25.56 35.15 3.82
CA LYS A 654 25.20 36.56 3.70
C LYS A 654 24.58 37.08 5.00
N GLU A 655 24.94 38.30 5.38
CA GLU A 655 24.26 39.06 6.44
C GLU A 655 22.76 39.10 6.19
N THR A 656 21.99 38.47 7.09
CA THR A 656 20.55 38.28 6.88
C THR A 656 19.77 38.53 8.17
N ILE A 657 18.76 39.38 8.08
CA ILE A 657 17.75 39.58 9.13
C ILE A 657 16.46 38.88 8.69
N ILE A 658 15.95 37.98 9.53
CA ILE A 658 14.76 37.18 9.25
C ILE A 658 13.67 37.48 10.27
N LEU A 659 12.55 38.02 9.79
CA LEU A 659 11.32 38.17 10.54
C LEU A 659 10.61 36.82 10.65
N PHE A 660 10.59 36.27 11.85
CA PHE A 660 10.12 34.91 12.12
C PHE A 660 8.87 34.94 13.00
N ASN A 661 7.85 34.16 12.65
CA ASN A 661 6.66 34.03 13.47
C ASN A 661 6.91 33.04 14.62
N GLN A 662 6.88 33.53 15.86
CA GLN A 662 7.12 32.73 17.07
C GLN A 662 6.10 31.61 17.32
N ASN A 663 4.92 31.63 16.67
CA ASN A 663 3.94 30.54 16.78
C ASN A 663 4.41 29.22 16.14
N LYS A 664 5.55 29.23 15.44
CA LYS A 664 6.28 28.04 15.00
C LYS A 664 7.58 27.95 15.78
N SER A 665 8.01 26.75 16.19
CA SER A 665 9.32 26.53 16.82
C SER A 665 10.45 26.98 15.88
N PRO A 666 11.08 28.15 16.14
CA PRO A 666 12.18 28.62 15.32
C PRO A 666 13.41 27.71 15.45
N GLU A 667 13.54 27.00 16.57
CA GLU A 667 14.61 26.03 16.81
C GLU A 667 14.61 24.91 15.78
N GLN A 668 13.44 24.52 15.26
CA GLN A 668 13.31 23.45 14.29
C GLN A 668 13.65 23.89 12.86
N TRP A 669 13.29 25.12 12.47
CA TRP A 669 13.23 25.53 11.06
C TRP A 669 14.08 26.76 10.70
N LYS A 670 14.71 27.44 11.66
CA LYS A 670 15.47 28.66 11.37
C LYS A 670 16.67 28.36 10.45
N PRO A 671 16.99 29.23 9.49
CA PRO A 671 18.28 29.16 8.79
C PRO A 671 19.44 29.21 9.79
N LEU A 672 20.46 28.37 9.56
CA LEU A 672 21.63 28.26 10.43
C LEU A 672 22.79 29.13 9.89
N GLY A 673 23.53 29.79 10.76
CA GLY A 673 24.73 30.54 10.39
C GLY A 673 24.98 31.76 11.28
N ASP A 674 26.25 32.15 11.41
CA ASP A 674 26.68 33.21 12.33
C ASP A 674 26.15 34.60 11.93
N HIS A 675 25.95 34.80 10.62
CA HIS A 675 25.44 36.01 10.00
C HIS A 675 23.90 36.07 9.90
N ILE A 676 23.20 35.10 10.50
CA ILE A 676 21.73 35.07 10.53
C ILE A 676 21.24 35.68 11.85
N LYS A 677 20.42 36.72 11.75
CA LYS A 677 19.71 37.32 12.89
C LYS A 677 18.22 37.05 12.76
N ILE A 678 17.67 36.34 13.75
CA ILE A 678 16.23 36.07 13.83
C ILE A 678 15.59 37.16 14.68
N VAL A 679 14.55 37.79 14.14
CA VAL A 679 13.76 38.82 14.81
C VAL A 679 12.30 38.37 14.86
N PRO A 680 11.62 38.43 16.01
CA PRO A 680 10.20 38.14 16.09
C PRO A 680 9.39 39.07 15.18
N ILE A 681 8.40 38.54 14.46
CA ILE A 681 7.58 39.35 13.54
C ILE A 681 6.75 40.45 14.24
N GLN A 682 6.57 40.36 15.56
CA GLN A 682 5.87 41.37 16.36
C GLN A 682 6.72 42.63 16.62
N LYS A 683 8.01 42.58 16.32
CA LYS A 683 8.93 43.71 16.50
C LYS A 683 8.67 44.80 15.46
N GLU A 684 8.94 46.05 15.82
CA GLU A 684 8.73 47.20 14.94
C GLU A 684 9.98 47.46 14.08
N ALA A 685 9.84 48.31 13.07
CA ALA A 685 10.93 48.65 12.17
C ALA A 685 12.14 49.22 12.89
N ASP A 686 11.95 49.95 13.98
CA ASP A 686 13.04 50.52 14.77
C ASP A 686 13.96 49.43 15.37
N ASP A 687 13.40 48.31 15.82
CA ASP A 687 14.19 47.16 16.30
C ASP A 687 15.05 46.55 15.19
N VAL A 688 14.50 46.45 13.97
CA VAL A 688 15.21 45.94 12.79
C VAL A 688 16.27 46.93 12.33
N ILE A 689 15.97 48.23 12.34
CA ILE A 689 16.91 49.32 12.00
C ILE A 689 18.13 49.30 12.91
N LEU A 690 17.97 49.01 14.21
CA LEU A 690 19.10 48.85 15.13
C LEU A 690 20.07 47.73 14.71
N LEU A 691 19.57 46.67 14.08
CA LEU A 691 20.40 45.61 13.52
C LEU A 691 21.06 46.05 12.20
N ILE A 692 20.32 46.73 11.32
CA ILE A 692 20.86 47.28 10.07
C ILE A 692 22.02 48.25 10.35
N LYS A 693 21.91 49.09 11.39
CA LYS A 693 23.00 50.00 11.81
C LYS A 693 24.34 49.29 12.06
N LYS A 694 24.32 48.00 12.42
CA LYS A 694 25.52 47.18 12.62
C LYS A 694 26.13 46.68 11.31
N TRP A 695 25.42 46.75 10.18
CA TRP A 695 25.94 46.44 8.84
C TRP A 695 26.69 47.61 8.20
N VAL A 696 26.43 48.82 8.67
CA VAL A 696 26.97 50.08 8.13
C VAL A 696 28.25 50.50 8.87
N LYS A 697 28.36 50.14 10.15
CA LYS A 697 29.61 50.18 10.91
C LYS A 697 30.52 49.04 10.47
#